data_AF-A0A957BHR7-F1
#
_entry.id   AF-A0A957BHR7-F1
#
_cell.length_a   1.000
_cell.length_b   1.000
_cell.length_c   1.000
_cell.angle_alpha   90.00
_cell.angle_beta   90.00
_cell.angle_gamma   90.00
#
_symmetry.space_group_name_H-M   'P 1'
#
loop_
_entity.id
_entity.type
_entity.pdbx_description
1 polymer ?
#
loop_
_entity_poly.entity_id
_entity_poly.type
_entity_poly.pdbx_seq_one_letter_code
_entity_poly.pdbx_strand_id
1 'polypeptide(L)'
;MSRLANIEVAGFYVCPSSVIDIILTHIIAPHDGRILDPCAGEGAALVTFAEKLGLDLFGVELHEGRAKAAREVVNQLTASQATADEHTIRILHDSYLNLITSQGGYNLLYCNPPYDHDDEDGRLEYQWLVHTRPWLQPGGLLVWVVPQHMLRFRKATRYLLSWYDQVQIYRFPDETYERFKQIVLFGVLRPKATAPDGEMVEQVAQLAAGKEMLLPLTAVSEPTYTLPPLIVKHSAFKFRSQFVDPADALAEARQLGASTKTAWQEHLDLNGANVPLRPLTPLKIGHMNSVIAAGHLNNQVLAEGDERLLIKGRNYKVTRAEEYEEPLPDGRTRVTHLETESVVTDITTVDSNGQITSYKGTELEQFLQKWISHLTGIVAQEYPPVYQFDLNGYGRLLNSLSKKRKIPGMNGKSGLLPAQKHAAAAILTRLETYSEAIAVGEMGVGKTTLAAAVAAGRHARRTIVLCPPHLVDKWQREFKAVWPGVRTMHLQTISDVDQFFGDQPDDAPLVGVLKQTTARSASGWEHAYDYGGPASHNYGSKGYSDVQRPWGQTLTAGKLMNLPIEERPFTEKQILVLQQRGIRCPVCGATQFRSGRPLVVKELKTATWTCSNEQCRSPLYQFTRRRSDSQVRGSFKLHAQRERLIRSYTDKGQPVPFHELEKWHGTAVRDTFGYGKVPLAGYIKKRGKEKLDLLLVDEVHQYKGFDSDQGYAMHYLAQAAEKVVALTGTIYG
;
A
#
# COMPACT_ATOMS: atom_id res chain seq x y z
N MET A 1 -35.39 -49.77 -13.79
CA MET A 1 -35.63 -49.63 -12.33
C MET A 1 -34.41 -50.17 -11.59
N SER A 2 -33.53 -49.29 -11.15
CA SER A 2 -32.46 -49.62 -10.21
C SER A 2 -33.10 -50.23 -8.95
N ARG A 3 -32.59 -51.37 -8.47
CA ARG A 3 -33.05 -51.97 -7.21
C ARG A 3 -32.79 -50.96 -6.08
N LEU A 4 -33.70 -50.82 -5.12
CA LEU A 4 -33.57 -49.92 -3.95
C LEU A 4 -32.19 -49.98 -3.26
N ALA A 5 -31.55 -51.16 -3.23
CA ALA A 5 -30.19 -51.34 -2.72
C ALA A 5 -29.10 -50.60 -3.52
N ASN A 6 -29.30 -50.33 -4.81
CA ASN A 6 -28.35 -49.60 -5.67
C ASN A 6 -28.40 -48.08 -5.41
N ILE A 7 -29.56 -47.59 -4.96
CA ILE A 7 -29.78 -46.19 -4.56
C ILE A 7 -29.11 -45.92 -3.21
N GLU A 8 -29.15 -46.90 -2.28
CA GLU A 8 -28.58 -46.78 -0.93
C GLU A 8 -27.04 -46.66 -0.91
N VAL A 9 -26.34 -47.26 -1.88
CA VAL A 9 -24.87 -47.12 -2.06
C VAL A 9 -24.48 -46.07 -3.12
N ALA A 10 -25.45 -45.32 -3.67
CA ALA A 10 -25.25 -44.36 -4.76
C ALA A 10 -24.48 -44.94 -5.96
N GLY A 11 -24.73 -46.21 -6.30
CA GLY A 11 -24.09 -46.91 -7.42
C GLY A 11 -22.58 -47.19 -7.26
N PHE A 12 -21.95 -46.85 -6.13
CA PHE A 12 -20.52 -47.05 -5.90
C PHE A 12 -20.23 -48.43 -5.29
N TYR A 13 -19.38 -49.20 -5.96
CA TYR A 13 -18.96 -50.53 -5.53
C TYR A 13 -17.45 -50.57 -5.31
N VAL A 14 -17.04 -50.81 -4.06
CA VAL A 14 -15.62 -50.89 -3.68
C VAL A 14 -14.94 -52.04 -4.41
N CYS A 15 -13.83 -51.75 -5.09
CA CYS A 15 -12.98 -52.78 -5.68
C CYS A 15 -12.32 -53.59 -4.55
N PRO A 16 -12.46 -54.93 -4.53
CA PRO A 16 -11.84 -55.75 -3.48
C PRO A 16 -10.32 -55.59 -3.46
N SER A 17 -9.72 -55.51 -2.27
CA SER A 17 -8.26 -55.33 -2.12
C SER A 17 -7.46 -56.43 -2.82
N SER A 18 -7.95 -57.67 -2.82
CA SER A 18 -7.32 -58.79 -3.54
C SER A 18 -7.21 -58.55 -5.04
N VAL A 19 -8.18 -57.85 -5.64
CA VAL A 19 -8.14 -57.49 -7.06
C VAL A 19 -7.14 -56.35 -7.28
N ILE A 20 -7.10 -55.36 -6.39
CA ILE A 20 -6.14 -54.25 -6.45
C ILE A 20 -4.69 -54.77 -6.38
N ASP A 21 -4.41 -55.71 -5.47
CA ASP A 21 -3.09 -56.33 -5.34
C ASP A 21 -2.68 -57.02 -6.65
N ILE A 22 -3.62 -57.69 -7.33
CA ILE A 22 -3.35 -58.30 -8.63
C ILE A 22 -3.11 -57.23 -9.69
N ILE A 23 -3.93 -56.18 -9.76
CA ILE A 23 -3.75 -55.07 -10.71
C ILE A 23 -2.35 -54.46 -10.58
N LEU A 24 -1.88 -54.28 -9.34
CA LEU A 24 -0.55 -53.73 -9.06
C LEU A 24 0.58 -54.56 -9.67
N THR A 25 0.45 -55.89 -9.76
CA THR A 25 1.48 -56.74 -10.38
C THR A 25 1.68 -56.46 -11.87
N HIS A 26 0.68 -55.88 -12.54
CA HIS A 26 0.77 -55.53 -13.97
C HIS A 26 1.46 -54.19 -14.24
N ILE A 27 1.77 -53.41 -13.20
CA ILE A 27 2.22 -52.01 -13.33
C ILE A 27 3.58 -51.82 -12.66
N ILE A 28 4.51 -51.20 -13.38
CA ILE A 28 5.78 -50.72 -12.80
C ILE A 28 5.91 -49.21 -12.97
N ALA A 29 6.36 -48.54 -11.91
CA ALA A 29 6.60 -47.10 -11.85
C ALA A 29 8.10 -46.83 -11.62
N PRO A 30 8.92 -46.74 -12.69
CA PRO A 30 10.37 -46.53 -12.56
C PRO A 30 10.76 -45.08 -12.24
N HIS A 31 9.80 -44.15 -12.27
CA HIS A 31 9.97 -42.73 -12.05
C HIS A 31 8.87 -42.19 -11.15
N ASP A 32 9.05 -40.97 -10.65
CA ASP A 32 7.99 -40.24 -9.96
C ASP A 32 6.73 -40.15 -10.83
N GLY A 33 5.56 -40.30 -10.21
CA GLY A 33 4.29 -40.28 -10.92
C GLY A 33 3.14 -39.76 -10.08
N ARG A 34 2.00 -39.54 -10.73
CA ARG A 34 0.77 -39.06 -10.11
C ARG A 34 -0.39 -39.95 -10.51
N ILE A 35 -1.15 -40.39 -9.51
CA ILE A 35 -2.41 -41.12 -9.69
C ILE A 35 -3.60 -40.19 -9.42
N LEU A 36 -4.61 -40.27 -10.29
CA LEU A 36 -5.92 -39.69 -10.07
C LEU A 36 -6.97 -40.78 -9.90
N ASP A 37 -7.81 -40.65 -8.87
CA ASP A 37 -9.09 -41.36 -8.75
C ASP A 37 -10.27 -40.35 -8.70
N PRO A 38 -11.04 -40.20 -9.79
CA PRO A 38 -12.17 -39.28 -9.84
C PRO A 38 -13.42 -39.79 -9.09
N CYS A 39 -13.36 -40.99 -8.49
CA CYS A 39 -14.39 -41.54 -7.62
C CYS A 39 -13.73 -42.31 -6.46
N ALA A 40 -13.03 -41.58 -5.60
CA ALA A 40 -12.10 -42.14 -4.62
C ALA A 40 -12.77 -43.02 -3.54
N GLY A 41 -14.08 -42.87 -3.30
CA GLY A 41 -14.76 -43.56 -2.21
C GLY A 41 -14.11 -43.23 -0.87
N GLU A 42 -13.81 -44.25 -0.08
CA GLU A 42 -13.09 -44.13 1.20
C GLU A 42 -11.56 -44.05 1.04
N GLY A 43 -11.04 -43.99 -0.19
CA GLY A 43 -9.61 -43.77 -0.48
C GLY A 43 -8.71 -45.00 -0.37
N ALA A 44 -9.22 -46.16 0.06
CA ALA A 44 -8.43 -47.37 0.27
C ALA A 44 -7.65 -47.81 -1.00
N ALA A 45 -8.32 -47.82 -2.16
CA ALA A 45 -7.69 -48.18 -3.43
C ALA A 45 -6.58 -47.21 -3.82
N LEU A 46 -6.89 -45.91 -3.78
CA LEU A 46 -5.98 -44.82 -4.12
C LEU A 46 -4.70 -44.85 -3.27
N VAL A 47 -4.84 -45.05 -1.96
CA VAL A 47 -3.72 -45.18 -1.02
C VAL A 47 -2.87 -46.41 -1.32
N THR A 48 -3.51 -47.55 -1.60
CA THR A 48 -2.81 -48.80 -1.93
C THR A 48 -1.97 -48.66 -3.20
N PHE A 49 -2.53 -48.02 -4.25
CA PHE A 49 -1.78 -47.71 -5.47
C PHE A 49 -0.61 -46.78 -5.20
N ALA A 50 -0.86 -45.68 -4.47
CA ALA A 50 0.13 -44.66 -4.19
C ALA A 50 1.32 -45.21 -3.39
N GLU A 51 1.06 -46.00 -2.35
CA GLU A 51 2.07 -46.59 -1.50
C GLU A 51 2.91 -47.63 -2.25
N LYS A 52 2.27 -48.54 -3.00
CA LYS A 52 2.97 -49.64 -3.68
C LYS A 52 3.75 -49.20 -4.91
N LEU A 53 3.28 -48.17 -5.62
CA LEU A 53 3.93 -47.64 -6.82
C LEU A 53 4.76 -46.38 -6.54
N GLY A 54 4.75 -45.84 -5.31
CA GLY A 54 5.47 -44.61 -4.97
C GLY A 54 4.94 -43.37 -5.70
N LEU A 55 3.62 -43.25 -5.85
CA LEU A 55 2.97 -42.18 -6.63
C LEU A 55 2.37 -41.11 -5.72
N ASP A 56 2.41 -39.88 -6.21
CA ASP A 56 1.63 -38.79 -5.64
C ASP A 56 0.14 -39.01 -5.92
N LEU A 57 -0.67 -39.01 -4.87
CA LEU A 57 -2.09 -39.34 -4.97
C LEU A 57 -2.98 -38.11 -4.97
N PHE A 58 -4.04 -38.17 -5.79
CA PHE A 58 -5.10 -37.18 -5.86
C PHE A 58 -6.45 -37.87 -6.09
N GLY A 59 -7.49 -37.41 -5.40
CA GLY A 59 -8.81 -38.04 -5.48
C GLY A 59 -9.96 -37.06 -5.33
N VAL A 60 -11.09 -37.40 -5.94
CA VAL A 60 -12.35 -36.65 -5.81
C VAL A 60 -13.44 -37.60 -5.33
N GLU A 61 -14.23 -37.18 -4.35
CA GLU A 61 -15.37 -37.94 -3.84
C GLU A 61 -16.55 -37.01 -3.58
N LEU A 62 -17.72 -37.38 -4.10
CA LEU A 62 -18.94 -36.57 -3.99
C LEU A 62 -19.60 -36.68 -2.62
N HIS A 63 -19.50 -37.84 -1.95
CA HIS A 63 -20.18 -38.06 -0.68
C HIS A 63 -19.32 -37.62 0.51
N GLU A 64 -19.82 -36.66 1.30
CA GLU A 64 -19.11 -36.05 2.44
C GLU A 64 -18.46 -37.07 3.38
N GLY A 65 -19.21 -38.08 3.83
CA GLY A 65 -18.70 -39.11 4.75
C GLY A 65 -17.55 -39.93 4.18
N ARG A 66 -17.58 -40.24 2.87
CA ARG A 66 -16.54 -41.01 2.20
C ARG A 66 -15.32 -40.14 1.90
N ALA A 67 -15.55 -38.89 1.46
CA ALA A 67 -14.49 -37.91 1.26
C ALA A 67 -13.72 -37.62 2.56
N LYS A 68 -14.42 -37.57 3.71
CA LYS A 68 -13.80 -37.43 5.02
C LYS A 68 -12.94 -38.64 5.38
N ALA A 69 -13.47 -39.86 5.21
CA ALA A 69 -12.70 -41.09 5.44
C ALA A 69 -11.46 -41.15 4.53
N ALA A 70 -11.60 -40.82 3.25
CA ALA A 70 -10.50 -40.76 2.30
C ALA A 70 -9.43 -39.73 2.71
N ARG A 71 -9.82 -38.54 3.18
CA ARG A 71 -8.89 -37.53 3.72
C ARG A 71 -8.10 -38.05 4.91
N GLU A 72 -8.75 -38.76 5.84
CA GLU A 72 -8.09 -39.31 7.02
C GLU A 72 -7.00 -40.33 6.64
N VAL A 73 -7.32 -41.30 5.76
CA VAL A 73 -6.35 -42.32 5.33
C VAL A 73 -5.22 -41.71 4.51
N VAL A 74 -5.53 -40.77 3.61
CA VAL A 74 -4.52 -40.06 2.82
C VAL A 74 -3.56 -39.26 3.70
N ASN A 75 -4.09 -38.51 4.67
CA ASN A 75 -3.27 -37.69 5.55
C ASN A 75 -2.33 -38.54 6.42
N GLN A 76 -2.78 -39.74 6.85
CA GLN A 76 -1.94 -40.70 7.57
C GLN A 76 -0.75 -41.18 6.72
N LEU A 77 -0.99 -41.53 5.45
CA LEU A 77 0.08 -41.93 4.53
C LEU A 77 1.07 -40.77 4.30
N THR A 78 0.57 -39.56 4.01
CA THR A 78 1.44 -38.42 3.71
C THR A 78 2.26 -37.95 4.91
N ALA A 79 1.70 -38.03 6.12
CA ALA A 79 2.43 -37.73 7.35
C ALA A 79 3.61 -38.70 7.57
N SER A 80 3.45 -39.97 7.19
CA SER A 80 4.50 -40.98 7.29
C SER A 80 5.64 -40.81 6.27
N GLN A 81 5.38 -40.13 5.14
CA GLN A 81 6.33 -40.01 4.02
C GLN A 81 7.25 -38.77 4.10
N ALA A 82 7.13 -37.90 5.12
CA ALA A 82 8.02 -36.76 5.42
C ALA A 82 8.32 -35.75 4.27
N THR A 83 7.61 -35.85 3.14
CA THR A 83 7.85 -35.07 1.91
C THR A 83 6.69 -34.15 1.54
N ALA A 84 5.59 -34.15 2.31
CA ALA A 84 4.39 -33.41 1.97
C ALA A 84 4.35 -32.03 2.62
N ASP A 85 4.16 -31.00 1.79
CA ASP A 85 3.70 -29.69 2.23
C ASP A 85 2.32 -29.87 2.89
N GLU A 86 2.24 -29.59 4.20
CA GLU A 86 1.08 -29.81 5.08
C GLU A 86 -0.20 -29.14 4.56
N HIS A 87 -0.06 -28.21 3.61
CA HIS A 87 -1.14 -27.40 3.04
C HIS A 87 -1.61 -27.90 1.65
N THR A 88 -1.06 -28.99 1.12
CA THR A 88 -1.48 -29.50 -0.20
C THR A 88 -2.75 -30.34 -0.08
N ILE A 89 -3.86 -29.83 -0.62
CA ILE A 89 -5.13 -30.57 -0.72
C ILE A 89 -4.97 -31.73 -1.72
N ARG A 90 -5.17 -32.98 -1.25
CA ARG A 90 -5.09 -34.20 -2.08
C ARG A 90 -6.43 -34.87 -2.35
N ILE A 91 -7.43 -34.63 -1.49
CA ILE A 91 -8.79 -35.15 -1.64
C ILE A 91 -9.79 -34.00 -1.64
N LEU A 92 -10.61 -33.92 -2.69
CA LEU A 92 -11.69 -32.95 -2.84
C LEU A 92 -13.04 -33.59 -2.54
N HIS A 93 -13.82 -32.94 -1.68
CA HIS A 93 -15.24 -33.23 -1.49
C HIS A 93 -16.04 -32.39 -2.50
N ASP A 94 -16.21 -32.90 -3.72
CA ASP A 94 -16.93 -32.21 -4.80
C ASP A 94 -17.29 -33.21 -5.92
N SER A 95 -18.06 -32.75 -6.90
CA SER A 95 -18.17 -33.43 -8.19
C SER A 95 -16.85 -33.32 -8.95
N TYR A 96 -16.42 -34.42 -9.57
CA TYR A 96 -15.27 -34.43 -10.48
C TYR A 96 -15.47 -33.47 -11.68
N LEU A 97 -16.71 -33.10 -12.03
CA LEU A 97 -16.99 -32.10 -13.05
C LEU A 97 -16.50 -30.69 -12.68
N ASN A 98 -16.41 -30.39 -11.38
CA ASN A 98 -15.91 -29.13 -10.86
C ASN A 98 -14.39 -29.15 -10.64
N LEU A 99 -13.70 -30.24 -10.98
CA LEU A 99 -12.26 -30.37 -10.80
C LEU A 99 -11.48 -29.49 -11.78
N ILE A 100 -10.70 -28.55 -11.23
CA ILE A 100 -9.69 -27.81 -11.98
C ILE A 100 -8.33 -28.48 -11.74
N THR A 101 -7.93 -29.32 -12.70
CA THR A 101 -6.63 -29.99 -12.70
C THR A 101 -5.82 -29.74 -13.99
N SER A 102 -4.51 -29.99 -13.93
CA SER A 102 -3.63 -29.86 -15.10
C SER A 102 -3.95 -30.92 -16.17
N GLN A 103 -4.10 -30.47 -17.41
CA GLN A 103 -4.22 -31.34 -18.59
C GLN A 103 -2.94 -32.17 -18.75
N GLY A 104 -3.06 -33.48 -18.92
CA GLY A 104 -1.90 -34.40 -18.90
C GLY A 104 -1.09 -34.36 -17.60
N GLY A 105 -1.73 -34.05 -16.47
CA GLY A 105 -1.08 -33.90 -15.17
C GLY A 105 -0.72 -35.22 -14.48
N TYR A 106 -1.33 -36.32 -14.93
CA TYR A 106 -1.24 -37.65 -14.32
C TYR A 106 -0.67 -38.67 -15.32
N ASN A 107 0.08 -39.64 -14.80
CA ASN A 107 0.58 -40.78 -15.59
C ASN A 107 -0.15 -42.10 -15.26
N LEU A 108 -0.96 -42.12 -14.19
CA LEU A 108 -1.90 -43.20 -13.89
C LEU A 108 -3.29 -42.62 -13.60
N LEU A 109 -4.32 -43.17 -14.25
CA LEU A 109 -5.72 -42.86 -14.00
C LEU A 109 -6.43 -44.15 -13.59
N TYR A 110 -6.81 -44.23 -12.31
CA TYR A 110 -7.65 -45.31 -11.80
C TYR A 110 -9.09 -44.83 -11.78
N CYS A 111 -9.98 -45.52 -12.48
CA CYS A 111 -11.36 -45.10 -12.63
C CYS A 111 -12.30 -46.26 -12.33
N ASN A 112 -12.96 -46.19 -11.18
CA ASN A 112 -14.04 -47.09 -10.76
C ASN A 112 -15.35 -46.27 -10.60
N PRO A 113 -15.98 -45.88 -11.72
CA PRO A 113 -17.13 -44.97 -11.69
C PRO A 113 -18.36 -45.64 -11.06
N PRO A 114 -19.34 -44.85 -10.56
CA PRO A 114 -20.62 -45.40 -10.12
C PRO A 114 -21.38 -46.02 -11.30
N TYR A 115 -22.04 -47.15 -11.07
CA TYR A 115 -22.78 -47.90 -12.10
C TYR A 115 -24.21 -47.40 -12.20
N ASP A 116 -24.40 -46.31 -12.95
CA ASP A 116 -25.70 -45.67 -13.12
C ASP A 116 -25.88 -45.04 -14.52
N HIS A 117 -27.10 -44.57 -14.78
CA HIS A 117 -27.51 -43.93 -16.02
C HIS A 117 -28.10 -42.55 -15.76
N ASP A 118 -27.52 -41.52 -16.38
CA ASP A 118 -28.09 -40.18 -16.43
C ASP A 118 -29.09 -40.07 -17.60
N ASP A 119 -30.28 -39.51 -17.35
CA ASP A 119 -31.35 -39.44 -18.34
C ASP A 119 -31.05 -38.49 -19.52
N GLU A 120 -30.19 -37.49 -19.33
CA GLU A 120 -29.82 -36.52 -20.36
C GLU A 120 -28.53 -36.93 -21.10
N ASP A 121 -27.49 -37.31 -20.36
CA ASP A 121 -26.14 -37.51 -20.89
C ASP A 121 -25.73 -39.00 -21.03
N GLY A 122 -26.58 -39.93 -20.59
CA GLY A 122 -26.41 -41.37 -20.74
C GLY A 122 -25.59 -42.04 -19.62
N ARG A 123 -24.87 -43.12 -19.97
CA ARG A 123 -24.13 -43.97 -19.00
C ARG A 123 -23.01 -43.22 -18.28
N LEU A 124 -23.01 -43.21 -16.95
CA LEU A 124 -21.97 -42.53 -16.17
C LEU A 124 -20.58 -43.14 -16.41
N GLU A 125 -20.48 -44.46 -16.59
CA GLU A 125 -19.19 -45.11 -16.80
C GLU A 125 -18.49 -44.60 -18.07
N TYR A 126 -19.27 -44.33 -19.13
CA TYR A 126 -18.76 -43.74 -20.36
C TYR A 126 -18.40 -42.27 -20.20
N GLN A 127 -19.22 -41.49 -19.49
CA GLN A 127 -18.94 -40.07 -19.25
C GLN A 127 -17.63 -39.89 -18.49
N TRP A 128 -17.38 -40.68 -17.44
CA TRP A 128 -16.13 -40.62 -16.67
C TRP A 128 -14.94 -40.89 -17.57
N LEU A 129 -14.99 -41.91 -18.43
CA LEU A 129 -13.93 -42.23 -19.39
C LEU A 129 -13.62 -41.04 -20.32
N VAL A 130 -14.65 -40.34 -20.80
CA VAL A 130 -14.50 -39.21 -21.73
C VAL A 130 -13.99 -37.95 -21.03
N HIS A 131 -14.56 -37.62 -19.87
CA HIS A 131 -14.27 -36.40 -19.12
C HIS A 131 -12.89 -36.42 -18.44
N THR A 132 -12.43 -37.60 -18.01
CA THR A 132 -11.16 -37.75 -17.28
C THR A 132 -9.96 -37.95 -18.20
N ARG A 133 -10.15 -38.46 -19.42
CA ARG A 133 -9.09 -38.65 -20.44
C ARG A 133 -8.17 -37.43 -20.61
N PRO A 134 -8.64 -36.17 -20.71
CA PRO A 134 -7.77 -35.00 -20.89
C PRO A 134 -6.75 -34.81 -19.75
N TRP A 135 -7.01 -35.35 -18.56
CA TRP A 135 -6.12 -35.24 -17.40
C TRP A 135 -4.98 -36.26 -17.41
N LEU A 136 -5.16 -37.39 -18.11
CA LEU A 136 -4.12 -38.39 -18.30
C LEU A 136 -3.14 -37.94 -19.41
N GLN A 137 -1.84 -38.07 -19.18
CA GLN A 137 -0.82 -37.70 -20.16
C GLN A 137 -0.71 -38.74 -21.29
N PRO A 138 -0.29 -38.37 -22.50
CA PRO A 138 0.07 -39.34 -23.53
C PRO A 138 1.12 -40.34 -23.02
N GLY A 139 0.89 -41.63 -23.27
CA GLY A 139 1.67 -42.74 -22.72
C GLY A 139 1.29 -43.14 -21.29
N GLY A 140 0.43 -42.38 -20.61
CA GLY A 140 -0.09 -42.72 -19.29
C GLY A 140 -1.05 -43.91 -19.34
N LEU A 141 -1.21 -44.59 -18.20
CA LEU A 141 -2.02 -45.79 -18.07
C LEU A 141 -3.42 -45.46 -17.51
N LEU A 142 -4.46 -45.95 -18.18
CA LEU A 142 -5.82 -46.06 -17.66
C LEU A 142 -6.01 -47.46 -17.06
N VAL A 143 -6.53 -47.51 -15.83
CA VAL A 143 -7.09 -48.70 -15.20
C VAL A 143 -8.57 -48.44 -14.98
N TRP A 144 -9.43 -49.08 -15.78
CA TRP A 144 -10.88 -48.84 -15.76
C TRP A 144 -11.62 -50.07 -15.24
N VAL A 145 -12.32 -49.89 -14.12
CA VAL A 145 -13.08 -50.95 -13.44
C VAL A 145 -14.56 -50.74 -13.67
N VAL A 146 -15.17 -51.59 -14.49
CA VAL A 146 -16.57 -51.45 -14.92
C VAL A 146 -17.27 -52.79 -15.08
N PRO A 147 -18.60 -52.85 -15.21
CA PRO A 147 -19.30 -54.07 -15.52
C PRO A 147 -19.00 -54.54 -16.95
N GLN A 148 -18.91 -55.86 -17.16
CA GLN A 148 -18.57 -56.46 -18.46
C GLN A 148 -19.50 -56.02 -19.60
N HIS A 149 -20.77 -55.72 -19.31
CA HIS A 149 -21.73 -55.29 -20.33
C HIS A 149 -21.36 -53.94 -20.98
N MET A 150 -20.44 -53.16 -20.38
CA MET A 150 -19.90 -51.95 -20.98
C MET A 150 -19.15 -52.21 -22.29
N LEU A 151 -18.62 -53.41 -22.50
CA LEU A 151 -17.98 -53.79 -23.77
C LEU A 151 -18.99 -53.85 -24.92
N ARG A 152 -20.27 -54.14 -24.65
CA ARG A 152 -21.36 -54.12 -25.65
C ARG A 152 -21.80 -52.68 -26.00
N PHE A 153 -21.48 -51.70 -25.17
CA PHE A 153 -21.84 -50.31 -25.39
C PHE A 153 -20.91 -49.68 -26.45
N ARG A 154 -21.30 -49.78 -27.73
CA ARG A 154 -20.48 -49.37 -28.89
C ARG A 154 -19.84 -47.98 -28.78
N LYS A 155 -20.48 -47.01 -28.12
CA LYS A 155 -19.89 -45.67 -27.89
C LYS A 155 -18.63 -45.77 -27.03
N ALA A 156 -18.67 -46.48 -25.91
CA ALA A 156 -17.51 -46.68 -25.05
C ALA A 156 -16.41 -47.49 -25.73
N THR A 157 -16.77 -48.62 -26.37
CA THR A 157 -15.80 -49.49 -27.05
C THR A 157 -15.07 -48.77 -28.18
N ARG A 158 -15.80 -48.01 -29.00
CA ARG A 158 -15.21 -47.19 -30.07
C ARG A 158 -14.31 -46.08 -29.50
N TYR A 159 -14.74 -45.40 -28.45
CA TYR A 159 -13.95 -44.34 -27.82
C TYR A 159 -12.64 -44.90 -27.24
N LEU A 160 -12.73 -46.05 -26.57
CA LEU A 160 -11.61 -46.73 -25.97
C LEU A 160 -10.56 -47.15 -27.01
N LEU A 161 -10.98 -47.85 -28.06
CA LEU A 161 -10.09 -48.26 -29.15
C LEU A 161 -9.54 -47.07 -29.96
N SER A 162 -10.22 -45.93 -29.93
CA SER A 162 -9.77 -44.72 -30.62
C SER A 162 -8.64 -44.01 -29.88
N TRP A 163 -8.71 -43.95 -28.55
CA TRP A 163 -7.78 -43.16 -27.73
C TRP A 163 -6.72 -43.98 -27.01
N TYR A 164 -6.94 -45.28 -26.80
CA TYR A 164 -6.03 -46.13 -26.05
C TYR A 164 -5.37 -47.19 -26.93
N ASP A 165 -4.12 -47.52 -26.61
CA ASP A 165 -3.32 -48.59 -27.20
C ASP A 165 -3.00 -49.65 -26.14
N GLN A 166 -2.49 -50.81 -26.57
CA GLN A 166 -2.13 -51.92 -25.70
C GLN A 166 -3.26 -52.31 -24.73
N VAL A 167 -4.49 -52.33 -25.25
CA VAL A 167 -5.68 -52.59 -24.45
C VAL A 167 -5.71 -54.06 -24.03
N GLN A 168 -5.74 -54.31 -22.72
CA GLN A 168 -5.94 -55.64 -22.14
C GLN A 168 -7.17 -55.63 -21.25
N ILE A 169 -8.00 -56.67 -21.37
CA ILE A 169 -9.29 -56.76 -20.69
C ILE A 169 -9.34 -58.09 -19.95
N TYR A 170 -9.54 -58.01 -18.64
CA TYR A 170 -9.66 -59.17 -17.77
C TYR A 170 -10.95 -59.11 -16.99
N ARG A 171 -11.57 -60.26 -16.76
CA ARG A 171 -12.66 -60.36 -15.78
C ARG A 171 -12.08 -60.53 -14.38
N PHE A 172 -12.84 -60.13 -13.37
CA PHE A 172 -12.47 -60.39 -11.98
C PHE A 172 -12.32 -61.92 -11.72
N PRO A 173 -11.55 -62.32 -10.69
CA PRO A 173 -11.50 -63.71 -10.25
C PRO A 173 -12.89 -64.25 -9.90
N ASP A 174 -13.13 -65.54 -10.14
CA ASP A 174 -14.44 -66.20 -10.07
C ASP A 174 -15.23 -65.87 -8.79
N GLU A 175 -14.57 -65.87 -7.63
CA GLU A 175 -15.18 -65.58 -6.32
C GLU A 175 -15.80 -64.18 -6.23
N THR A 176 -15.20 -63.20 -6.92
CA THR A 176 -15.63 -61.79 -6.89
C THR A 176 -16.43 -61.39 -8.14
N TYR A 177 -16.26 -62.12 -9.23
CA TYR A 177 -16.89 -61.83 -10.51
C TYR A 177 -18.41 -62.07 -10.49
N GLU A 178 -18.90 -63.13 -9.86
CA GLU A 178 -20.33 -63.49 -9.97
C GLU A 178 -21.29 -62.44 -9.39
N ARG A 179 -20.82 -61.58 -8.47
CA ARG A 179 -21.66 -60.58 -7.79
C ARG A 179 -22.04 -59.41 -8.71
N PHE A 180 -21.07 -58.84 -9.42
CA PHE A 180 -21.26 -57.62 -10.22
C PHE A 180 -20.79 -57.75 -11.68
N LYS A 181 -20.21 -58.90 -12.05
CA LYS A 181 -19.63 -59.18 -13.38
C LYS A 181 -18.66 -58.10 -13.82
N GLN A 182 -17.80 -57.67 -12.89
CA GLN A 182 -16.83 -56.61 -13.10
C GLN A 182 -15.63 -57.10 -13.91
N ILE A 183 -15.08 -56.18 -14.68
CA ILE A 183 -13.86 -56.33 -15.48
C ILE A 183 -12.88 -55.24 -15.11
N VAL A 184 -11.58 -55.52 -15.30
CA VAL A 184 -10.53 -54.51 -15.32
C VAL A 184 -10.05 -54.36 -16.75
N LEU A 185 -10.00 -53.13 -17.22
CA LEU A 185 -9.42 -52.79 -18.50
C LEU A 185 -8.19 -51.92 -18.29
N PHE A 186 -7.09 -52.33 -18.92
CA PHE A 186 -5.88 -51.54 -19.03
C PHE A 186 -5.78 -50.91 -20.42
N GLY A 187 -5.30 -49.68 -20.51
CA GLY A 187 -5.05 -49.02 -21.79
C GLY A 187 -4.06 -47.87 -21.69
N VAL A 188 -3.15 -47.77 -22.64
CA VAL A 188 -2.14 -46.70 -22.71
C VAL A 188 -2.65 -45.56 -23.57
N LEU A 189 -2.69 -44.33 -23.06
CA LEU A 189 -3.27 -43.20 -23.79
C LEU A 189 -2.41 -42.82 -25.01
N ARG A 190 -3.04 -42.77 -26.20
CA ARG A 190 -2.42 -42.30 -27.44
C ARG A 190 -2.27 -40.76 -27.43
N PRO A 191 -1.21 -40.21 -28.06
CA PRO A 191 -1.10 -38.76 -28.26
C PRO A 191 -2.23 -38.16 -29.11
N LYS A 192 -2.84 -38.96 -30.00
CA LYS A 192 -3.92 -38.55 -30.89
C LYS A 192 -4.89 -39.70 -31.12
N ALA A 193 -6.17 -39.38 -31.24
CA ALA A 193 -7.21 -40.34 -31.63
C ALA A 193 -6.95 -40.95 -33.01
N THR A 194 -7.17 -42.26 -33.11
CA THR A 194 -7.20 -43.01 -34.36
C THR A 194 -8.61 -43.55 -34.59
N ALA A 195 -9.06 -43.63 -35.84
CA ALA A 195 -10.34 -44.27 -36.14
C ALA A 195 -10.19 -45.79 -35.95
N PRO A 196 -10.94 -46.43 -35.04
CA PRO A 196 -10.84 -47.87 -34.85
C PRO A 196 -11.53 -48.61 -36.00
N ASP A 197 -11.01 -49.78 -36.34
CA ASP A 197 -11.65 -50.68 -37.29
C ASP A 197 -13.01 -51.15 -36.75
N GLY A 198 -14.03 -51.14 -37.61
CA GLY A 198 -15.38 -51.59 -37.27
C GLY A 198 -15.41 -53.06 -36.86
N GLU A 199 -14.56 -53.90 -37.46
CA GLU A 199 -14.47 -55.31 -37.10
C GLU A 199 -13.88 -55.49 -35.69
N MET A 200 -12.84 -54.73 -35.35
CA MET A 200 -12.23 -54.74 -34.02
C MET A 200 -13.20 -54.27 -32.92
N VAL A 201 -14.01 -53.24 -33.20
CA VAL A 201 -15.07 -52.79 -32.29
C VAL A 201 -16.08 -53.91 -32.03
N GLU A 202 -16.43 -54.69 -33.06
CA GLU A 202 -17.37 -55.81 -32.92
C GLU A 202 -16.76 -56.98 -32.15
N GLN A 203 -15.50 -57.31 -32.40
CA GLN A 203 -14.77 -58.34 -31.64
C GLN A 203 -14.74 -58.03 -30.14
N VAL A 204 -14.42 -56.79 -29.76
CA VAL A 204 -14.45 -56.39 -28.34
C VAL A 204 -15.87 -56.42 -27.77
N ALA A 205 -16.88 -56.05 -28.56
CA ALA A 205 -18.27 -56.14 -28.13
C ALA A 205 -18.75 -57.58 -27.90
N GLN A 206 -18.23 -58.55 -28.67
CA GLN A 206 -18.50 -59.98 -28.48
C GLN A 206 -17.93 -60.51 -27.16
N LEU A 207 -16.87 -59.90 -26.62
CA LEU A 207 -16.34 -60.25 -25.29
C LEU A 207 -17.35 -60.01 -24.16
N ALA A 208 -18.43 -59.24 -24.40
CA ALA A 208 -19.52 -59.08 -23.43
C ALA A 208 -20.46 -60.29 -23.34
N ALA A 209 -20.37 -61.28 -24.23
CA ALA A 209 -21.38 -62.33 -24.38
C ALA A 209 -21.43 -63.31 -23.20
N GLY A 210 -20.31 -63.51 -22.49
CA GLY A 210 -20.26 -64.44 -21.36
C GLY A 210 -18.92 -64.40 -20.63
N LYS A 211 -18.87 -65.02 -19.45
CA LYS A 211 -17.67 -65.12 -18.60
C LYS A 211 -16.51 -65.81 -19.32
N GLU A 212 -16.81 -66.84 -20.10
CA GLU A 212 -15.84 -67.65 -20.84
C GLU A 212 -15.04 -66.85 -21.88
N MET A 213 -15.56 -65.69 -22.31
CA MET A 213 -14.92 -64.86 -23.32
C MET A 213 -13.74 -64.04 -22.78
N LEU A 214 -13.62 -63.92 -21.45
CA LEU A 214 -12.56 -63.15 -20.80
C LEU A 214 -11.76 -64.03 -19.86
N LEU A 215 -10.43 -63.87 -19.93
CA LEU A 215 -9.53 -64.52 -18.98
C LEU A 215 -9.65 -63.86 -17.59
N PRO A 216 -9.62 -64.65 -16.50
CA PRO A 216 -9.57 -64.09 -15.16
C PRO A 216 -8.28 -63.28 -14.96
N LEU A 217 -8.40 -62.17 -14.25
CA LEU A 217 -7.25 -61.38 -13.84
C LEU A 217 -6.39 -62.22 -12.88
N THR A 218 -5.13 -62.42 -13.23
CA THR A 218 -4.15 -63.20 -12.46
C THR A 218 -2.90 -62.38 -12.20
N ALA A 219 -2.20 -62.68 -11.11
CA ALA A 219 -0.94 -62.04 -10.76
C ALA A 219 0.15 -62.41 -11.77
N VAL A 220 0.92 -61.43 -12.20
CA VAL A 220 2.01 -61.62 -13.15
C VAL A 220 3.36 -61.40 -12.47
N SER A 221 4.38 -62.14 -12.90
CA SER A 221 5.76 -61.97 -12.41
C SER A 221 6.51 -60.83 -13.11
N GLU A 222 6.14 -60.55 -14.36
CA GLU A 222 6.71 -59.47 -15.18
C GLU A 222 5.62 -58.43 -15.47
N PRO A 223 5.77 -57.18 -15.00
CA PRO A 223 4.78 -56.13 -15.21
C PRO A 223 4.61 -55.79 -16.71
N THR A 224 3.37 -55.77 -17.18
CA THR A 224 3.03 -55.46 -18.57
C THR A 224 3.16 -53.97 -18.90
N TYR A 225 2.87 -53.09 -17.94
CA TYR A 225 2.76 -51.65 -18.16
C TYR A 225 3.81 -50.88 -17.37
N THR A 226 4.56 -50.02 -18.07
CA THR A 226 5.54 -49.12 -17.46
C THR A 226 5.01 -47.68 -17.50
N LEU A 227 4.93 -47.02 -16.34
CA LEU A 227 4.49 -45.63 -16.26
C LEU A 227 5.56 -44.67 -16.80
N PRO A 228 5.21 -43.72 -17.69
CA PRO A 228 6.15 -42.73 -18.20
C PRO A 228 6.48 -41.66 -17.15
N PRO A 229 7.61 -40.93 -17.29
CA PRO A 229 7.90 -39.78 -16.45
C PRO A 229 6.86 -38.67 -16.65
N LEU A 230 6.62 -37.89 -15.59
CA LEU A 230 5.65 -36.80 -15.60
C LEU A 230 6.04 -35.69 -16.58
N ILE A 231 5.11 -35.31 -17.46
CA ILE A 231 5.28 -34.17 -18.36
C ILE A 231 5.09 -32.84 -17.61
N VAL A 232 4.12 -32.79 -16.70
CA VAL A 232 3.80 -31.60 -15.90
C VAL A 232 4.66 -31.57 -14.64
N LYS A 233 5.55 -30.58 -14.53
CA LYS A 233 6.38 -30.33 -13.35
C LYS A 233 5.53 -29.99 -12.12
N HIS A 234 6.03 -30.31 -10.92
CA HIS A 234 5.35 -30.02 -9.64
C HIS A 234 4.92 -28.56 -9.51
N SER A 235 5.77 -27.59 -9.86
CA SER A 235 5.47 -26.16 -9.75
C SER A 235 4.35 -25.66 -10.67
N ALA A 236 3.99 -26.43 -11.71
CA ALA A 236 2.94 -26.07 -12.67
C ALA A 236 1.69 -26.96 -12.53
N PHE A 237 1.74 -27.95 -11.65
CA PHE A 237 0.62 -28.84 -11.39
C PHE A 237 -0.47 -28.11 -10.60
N LYS A 238 -1.73 -28.36 -10.97
CA LYS A 238 -2.91 -27.78 -10.33
C LYS A 238 -3.84 -28.90 -9.93
N PHE A 239 -4.40 -28.81 -8.73
CA PHE A 239 -5.47 -29.66 -8.26
C PHE A 239 -6.30 -28.88 -7.25
N ARG A 240 -7.50 -28.45 -7.65
CA ARG A 240 -8.43 -27.68 -6.82
C ARG A 240 -9.85 -27.78 -7.37
N SER A 241 -10.85 -27.47 -6.55
CA SER A 241 -12.21 -27.31 -7.02
C SER A 241 -12.42 -25.93 -7.67
N GLN A 242 -13.40 -25.85 -8.58
CA GLN A 242 -13.99 -24.59 -9.08
C GLN A 242 -14.71 -23.82 -7.97
N PHE A 243 -15.32 -24.52 -7.00
CA PHE A 243 -15.96 -23.92 -5.85
C PHE A 243 -15.01 -23.97 -4.66
N VAL A 244 -14.91 -22.86 -3.94
CA VAL A 244 -14.12 -22.81 -2.72
C VAL A 244 -15.03 -23.21 -1.57
N ASP A 245 -14.65 -24.25 -0.83
CA ASP A 245 -15.37 -24.65 0.39
C ASP A 245 -15.33 -23.47 1.38
N PRO A 246 -16.49 -22.97 1.86
CA PRO A 246 -16.54 -21.86 2.80
C PRO A 246 -15.75 -22.11 4.09
N ALA A 247 -15.66 -23.35 4.56
CA ALA A 247 -14.88 -23.71 5.74
C ALA A 247 -13.38 -23.62 5.47
N ASP A 248 -12.92 -24.09 4.31
CA ASP A 248 -11.52 -23.99 3.90
C ASP A 248 -11.13 -22.52 3.65
N ALA A 249 -11.97 -21.76 2.94
CA ALA A 249 -11.81 -20.32 2.75
C ALA A 249 -11.75 -19.56 4.07
N LEU A 250 -12.60 -19.93 5.04
CA LEU A 250 -12.61 -19.31 6.36
C LEU A 250 -11.35 -19.65 7.15
N ALA A 251 -10.89 -20.89 7.10
CA ALA A 251 -9.65 -21.32 7.74
C ALA A 251 -8.44 -20.58 7.14
N GLU A 252 -8.34 -20.51 5.81
CA GLU A 252 -7.31 -19.75 5.10
C GLU A 252 -7.40 -18.25 5.40
N ALA A 253 -8.60 -17.66 5.37
CA ALA A 253 -8.80 -16.25 5.69
C ALA A 253 -8.45 -15.92 7.15
N ARG A 254 -8.59 -16.86 8.09
CA ARG A 254 -8.15 -16.66 9.48
C ARG A 254 -6.63 -16.63 9.62
N GLN A 255 -5.89 -17.28 8.73
CA GLN A 255 -4.43 -17.33 8.76
C GLN A 255 -3.77 -16.27 7.86
N LEU A 256 -4.33 -16.06 6.67
CA LEU A 256 -3.76 -15.26 5.58
C LEU A 256 -4.66 -14.11 5.12
N GLY A 257 -5.86 -13.99 5.70
CA GLY A 257 -6.83 -12.96 5.31
C GLY A 257 -6.39 -11.55 5.72
N ALA A 258 -7.16 -10.56 5.25
CA ALA A 258 -6.84 -9.16 5.53
C ALA A 258 -6.71 -8.87 7.04
N SER A 259 -7.51 -9.55 7.87
CA SER A 259 -7.49 -9.45 9.34
C SER A 259 -6.17 -9.84 10.01
N THR A 260 -5.29 -10.59 9.34
CA THR A 260 -3.97 -10.94 9.90
C THR A 260 -2.90 -9.92 9.54
N LYS A 261 -3.19 -8.95 8.66
CA LYS A 261 -2.26 -7.88 8.31
C LYS A 261 -2.26 -6.77 9.36
N THR A 262 -1.07 -6.32 9.74
CA THR A 262 -0.88 -5.24 10.73
C THR A 262 -1.66 -3.98 10.36
N ALA A 263 -1.63 -3.55 9.10
CA ALA A 263 -2.35 -2.37 8.64
C ALA A 263 -3.89 -2.49 8.78
N TRP A 264 -4.44 -3.70 8.65
CA TRP A 264 -5.87 -3.93 8.83
C TRP A 264 -6.25 -3.91 10.32
N GLN A 265 -5.43 -4.55 11.15
CA GLN A 265 -5.59 -4.53 12.60
C GLN A 265 -5.49 -3.10 13.14
N GLU A 266 -4.49 -2.33 12.72
CA GLU A 266 -4.33 -0.91 13.12
C GLU A 266 -5.54 -0.03 12.77
N HIS A 267 -6.30 -0.36 11.72
CA HIS A 267 -7.45 0.43 11.26
C HIS A 267 -8.79 -0.02 11.83
N LEU A 268 -8.92 -1.27 12.28
CA LEU A 268 -10.20 -1.87 12.67
C LEU A 268 -10.19 -2.47 14.08
N ASP A 269 -9.06 -2.43 14.79
CA ASP A 269 -8.99 -2.88 16.18
C ASP A 269 -9.78 -1.92 17.08
N LEU A 270 -10.97 -2.36 17.50
CA LEU A 270 -11.80 -1.69 18.49
C LEU A 270 -11.06 -1.53 19.83
N ASN A 271 -10.07 -2.39 20.14
CA ASN A 271 -9.24 -2.23 21.34
C ASN A 271 -8.23 -1.09 21.21
N GLY A 272 -7.86 -0.71 19.98
CA GLY A 272 -7.09 0.51 19.71
C GLY A 272 -7.85 1.80 20.08
N ALA A 273 -9.16 1.74 20.30
CA ALA A 273 -9.95 2.86 20.81
C ALA A 273 -9.77 3.09 22.33
N ASN A 274 -9.26 2.10 23.07
CA ASN A 274 -8.87 2.22 24.47
C ASN A 274 -7.36 2.51 24.59
N VAL A 275 -6.86 3.57 23.95
CA VAL A 275 -5.60 4.16 24.41
C VAL A 275 -5.96 4.93 25.68
N PRO A 276 -5.58 4.45 26.89
CA PRO A 276 -5.79 5.25 28.09
C PRO A 276 -5.00 6.55 27.93
N LEU A 277 -5.71 7.68 27.85
CA LEU A 277 -5.11 9.01 27.80
C LEU A 277 -4.24 9.16 29.05
N ARG A 278 -2.93 8.97 29.00
CA ARG A 278 -2.05 9.23 30.15
C ARG A 278 -1.34 10.56 29.96
N PRO A 279 -1.89 11.67 30.50
CA PRO A 279 -1.26 12.96 30.33
C PRO A 279 0.10 12.98 31.04
N LEU A 280 1.03 13.80 30.56
CA LEU A 280 2.33 13.92 31.23
C LEU A 280 2.19 14.63 32.58
N THR A 281 1.39 15.69 32.62
CA THR A 281 1.09 16.45 33.84
C THR A 281 -0.42 16.44 34.09
N PRO A 282 -0.89 16.61 35.34
CA PRO A 282 -2.28 16.90 35.69
C PRO A 282 -2.90 17.89 34.72
N LEU A 283 -4.11 17.57 34.27
CA LEU A 283 -4.85 18.41 33.35
C LEU A 283 -5.30 19.69 34.05
N LYS A 284 -5.30 20.78 33.29
CA LYS A 284 -5.84 22.09 33.70
C LYS A 284 -7.16 22.33 33.00
N ILE A 285 -7.93 23.32 33.44
CA ILE A 285 -9.24 23.71 32.86
C ILE A 285 -9.18 23.79 31.34
N GLY A 286 -8.17 24.46 30.76
CA GLY A 286 -8.04 24.58 29.30
C GLY A 286 -7.86 23.26 28.56
N HIS A 287 -7.35 22.21 29.22
CA HIS A 287 -7.25 20.87 28.64
C HIS A 287 -8.56 20.07 28.76
N MET A 288 -9.43 20.42 29.71
CA MET A 288 -10.69 19.70 29.95
C MET A 288 -11.59 19.73 28.73
N ASN A 289 -11.66 20.88 28.05
CA ASN A 289 -12.39 21.00 26.78
C ASN A 289 -11.94 19.94 25.76
N SER A 290 -10.63 19.69 25.64
CA SER A 290 -10.08 18.66 24.76
C SER A 290 -10.40 17.23 25.20
N VAL A 291 -10.45 16.96 26.50
CA VAL A 291 -10.82 15.64 27.04
C VAL A 291 -12.31 15.36 26.84
N ILE A 292 -13.15 16.37 27.02
CA ILE A 292 -14.59 16.31 26.74
C ILE A 292 -14.82 16.08 25.26
N ALA A 293 -14.13 16.84 24.41
CA ALA A 293 -14.20 16.68 22.97
C ALA A 293 -13.79 15.27 22.54
N ALA A 294 -12.76 14.71 23.15
CA ALA A 294 -12.33 13.34 22.87
C ALA A 294 -13.32 12.28 23.43
N GLY A 295 -14.34 12.67 24.20
CA GLY A 295 -15.34 11.77 24.77
C GLY A 295 -14.87 10.98 25.99
N HIS A 296 -13.70 11.28 26.55
CA HIS A 296 -13.12 10.55 27.69
C HIS A 296 -13.86 10.77 29.01
N LEU A 297 -14.73 11.79 29.10
CA LEU A 297 -15.57 12.05 30.28
C LEU A 297 -17.02 11.58 30.10
N ASN A 298 -17.30 10.82 29.04
CA ASN A 298 -18.65 10.34 28.79
C ASN A 298 -19.10 9.35 29.87
N ASN A 299 -20.36 9.48 30.27
CA ASN A 299 -21.02 8.64 31.27
C ASN A 299 -20.45 8.76 32.69
N GLN A 300 -19.67 9.80 32.96
CA GLN A 300 -19.19 10.09 34.31
C GLN A 300 -20.31 10.72 35.15
N VAL A 301 -20.33 10.40 36.44
CA VAL A 301 -21.31 10.94 37.39
C VAL A 301 -20.63 11.98 38.26
N LEU A 302 -21.14 13.20 38.19
CA LEU A 302 -20.77 14.31 39.08
C LEU A 302 -21.79 14.35 40.22
N ALA A 303 -21.30 14.39 41.46
CA ALA A 303 -22.15 14.43 42.63
C ALA A 303 -21.54 15.37 43.68
N GLU A 304 -22.29 16.39 44.08
CA GLU A 304 -21.92 17.32 45.15
C GLU A 304 -23.18 17.66 45.97
N GLY A 305 -23.21 17.23 47.23
CA GLY A 305 -24.42 17.31 48.05
C GLY A 305 -25.58 16.48 47.47
N ASP A 306 -26.73 17.12 47.29
CA ASP A 306 -27.93 16.49 46.70
C ASP A 306 -27.97 16.57 45.16
N GLU A 307 -27.04 17.32 44.53
CA GLU A 307 -27.00 17.48 43.09
C GLU A 307 -26.19 16.34 42.44
N ARG A 308 -26.85 15.56 41.58
CA ARG A 308 -26.25 14.43 40.87
C ARG A 308 -26.51 14.54 39.37
N LEU A 309 -25.44 14.60 38.59
CA LEU A 309 -25.48 14.81 37.14
C LEU A 309 -24.70 13.70 36.42
N LEU A 310 -25.31 13.09 35.41
CA LEU A 310 -24.62 12.23 34.44
C LEU A 310 -24.19 13.08 33.24
N ILE A 311 -22.91 13.03 32.87
CA ILE A 311 -22.37 13.90 31.82
C ILE A 311 -22.03 13.17 30.52
N LYS A 312 -22.17 13.86 29.39
CA LYS A 312 -21.76 13.41 28.06
C LYS A 312 -21.25 14.58 27.22
N GLY A 313 -20.01 14.50 26.76
CA GLY A 313 -19.44 15.45 25.81
C GLY A 313 -19.94 15.19 24.38
N ARG A 314 -20.16 16.27 23.62
CA ARG A 314 -20.43 16.20 22.18
C ARG A 314 -19.57 17.19 21.43
N ASN A 315 -19.15 16.78 20.23
CA ASN A 315 -18.54 17.67 19.25
C ASN A 315 -19.35 17.64 17.97
N TYR A 316 -19.55 18.81 17.39
CA TYR A 316 -20.14 18.94 16.08
C TYR A 316 -19.54 20.14 15.35
N LYS A 317 -19.52 20.07 14.02
CA LYS A 317 -19.06 21.17 13.18
C LYS A 317 -20.16 22.21 13.04
N VAL A 318 -19.79 23.48 13.17
CA VAL A 318 -20.65 24.64 12.92
C VAL A 318 -19.95 25.55 11.94
N THR A 319 -20.63 25.91 10.85
CA THR A 319 -20.15 26.88 9.87
C THR A 319 -20.52 28.29 10.33
N ARG A 320 -19.51 29.14 10.48
CA ARG A 320 -19.69 30.57 10.78
C ARG A 320 -19.45 31.34 9.48
N ALA A 321 -20.47 32.03 9.00
CA ALA A 321 -20.36 32.94 7.86
C ALA A 321 -20.11 34.36 8.37
N GLU A 322 -19.04 34.99 7.91
CA GLU A 322 -18.74 36.41 8.17
C GLU A 322 -18.65 37.15 6.83
N GLU A 323 -19.20 38.37 6.79
CA GLU A 323 -19.24 39.21 5.61
C GLU A 323 -18.47 40.51 5.89
N TYR A 324 -17.43 40.74 5.09
CA TYR A 324 -16.60 41.93 5.19
C TYR A 324 -16.82 42.82 3.97
N GLU A 325 -17.23 44.07 4.18
CA GLU A 325 -17.36 45.07 3.12
C GLU A 325 -16.15 46.01 3.14
N GLU A 326 -15.36 46.01 2.06
CA GLU A 326 -14.27 46.98 1.86
C GLU A 326 -14.59 47.92 0.69
N PRO A 327 -14.59 49.25 0.89
CA PRO A 327 -14.74 50.20 -0.20
C PRO A 327 -13.46 50.26 -1.06
N LEU A 328 -13.62 50.13 -2.38
CA LEU A 328 -12.53 50.25 -3.35
C LEU A 328 -12.35 51.71 -3.82
N PRO A 329 -11.14 52.09 -4.27
CA PRO A 329 -10.82 53.46 -4.70
C PRO A 329 -11.66 53.99 -5.89
N ASP A 330 -12.39 53.13 -6.58
CA ASP A 330 -13.23 53.44 -7.74
C ASP A 330 -14.72 53.59 -7.40
N GLY A 331 -15.08 53.59 -6.10
CA GLY A 331 -16.44 53.74 -5.62
C GLY A 331 -17.26 52.45 -5.58
N ARG A 332 -16.66 51.29 -5.88
CA ARG A 332 -17.31 49.97 -5.74
C ARG A 332 -17.01 49.35 -4.37
N THR A 333 -17.90 48.50 -3.87
CA THR A 333 -17.69 47.77 -2.61
C THR A 333 -17.28 46.33 -2.90
N ARG A 334 -16.18 45.85 -2.29
CA ARG A 334 -15.79 44.44 -2.32
C ARG A 334 -16.36 43.77 -1.08
N VAL A 335 -17.36 42.92 -1.30
CA VAL A 335 -17.90 42.02 -0.28
C VAL A 335 -17.10 40.73 -0.26
N THR A 336 -16.54 40.37 0.90
CA THR A 336 -15.81 39.12 1.11
C THR A 336 -16.62 38.24 2.04
N HIS A 337 -17.15 37.13 1.53
CA HIS A 337 -17.79 36.09 2.33
C HIS A 337 -16.73 35.10 2.82
N LEU A 338 -16.56 35.02 4.14
CA LEU A 338 -15.68 34.07 4.80
C LEU A 338 -16.55 33.02 5.51
N GLU A 339 -16.60 31.81 4.96
CA GLU A 339 -17.16 30.66 5.66
C GLU A 339 -16.05 29.94 6.42
N THR A 340 -16.14 29.96 7.75
CA THR A 340 -15.19 29.25 8.63
C THR A 340 -15.89 28.10 9.32
N GLU A 341 -15.46 26.87 9.03
CA GLU A 341 -15.87 25.71 9.83
C GLU A 341 -15.18 25.78 11.20
N SER A 342 -15.98 25.75 12.27
CA SER A 342 -15.51 25.67 13.64
C SER A 342 -16.06 24.40 14.31
N VAL A 343 -15.22 23.72 15.10
CA VAL A 343 -15.68 22.60 15.92
C VAL A 343 -16.17 23.16 17.24
N VAL A 344 -17.44 22.94 17.55
CA VAL A 344 -18.04 23.34 18.83
C VAL A 344 -18.12 22.13 19.74
N THR A 345 -17.61 22.28 20.96
CA THR A 345 -17.72 21.29 22.04
C THR A 345 -18.78 21.72 23.04
N ASP A 346 -19.70 20.82 23.36
CA ASP A 346 -20.69 21.01 24.43
C ASP A 346 -20.65 19.85 25.44
N ILE A 347 -21.08 20.13 26.67
CA ILE A 347 -21.41 19.09 27.66
C ILE A 347 -22.92 19.03 27.79
N THR A 348 -23.48 17.84 27.62
CA THR A 348 -24.86 17.54 27.99
C THR A 348 -24.89 16.83 29.34
N THR A 349 -25.75 17.27 30.24
CA THR A 349 -25.97 16.64 31.56
C THR A 349 -27.38 16.09 31.66
N VAL A 350 -27.55 15.04 32.45
CA VAL A 350 -28.85 14.50 32.87
C VAL A 350 -28.89 14.47 34.39
N ASP A 351 -29.88 15.13 34.99
CA ASP A 351 -30.06 15.13 36.45
C ASP A 351 -30.83 13.90 36.95
N SER A 352 -31.01 13.78 38.27
CA SER A 352 -31.78 12.70 38.89
C SER A 352 -33.27 12.69 38.53
N ASN A 353 -33.80 13.79 38.01
CA ASN A 353 -35.19 13.92 37.56
C ASN A 353 -35.35 13.63 36.06
N GLY A 354 -34.25 13.31 35.36
CA GLY A 354 -34.24 13.07 33.91
C GLY A 354 -34.23 14.36 33.07
N GLN A 355 -34.02 15.53 33.68
CA GLN A 355 -33.88 16.78 32.95
C GLN A 355 -32.54 16.83 32.23
N ILE A 356 -32.59 17.14 30.92
CA ILE A 356 -31.41 17.23 30.07
C ILE A 356 -31.05 18.71 29.86
N THR A 357 -29.81 19.08 30.15
CA THR A 357 -29.27 20.44 29.95
C THR A 357 -28.00 20.39 29.12
N SER A 358 -27.76 21.37 28.25
CA SER A 358 -26.55 21.46 27.41
C SER A 358 -25.83 22.77 27.66
N TYR A 359 -24.55 22.71 28.01
CA TYR A 359 -23.70 23.86 28.33
C TYR A 359 -22.73 24.15 27.19
N LYS A 360 -22.71 25.41 26.72
CA LYS A 360 -21.88 25.87 25.59
C LYS A 360 -21.21 27.21 25.88
N GLY A 361 -20.09 27.48 25.22
CA GLY A 361 -19.41 28.79 25.33
C GLY A 361 -19.12 29.18 26.78
N THR A 362 -19.61 30.33 27.21
CA THR A 362 -19.41 30.86 28.58
C THR A 362 -20.08 30.01 29.66
N GLU A 363 -21.20 29.36 29.36
CA GLU A 363 -21.91 28.47 30.32
C GLU A 363 -21.11 27.21 30.59
N LEU A 364 -20.40 26.71 29.57
CA LEU A 364 -19.49 25.57 29.72
C LEU A 364 -18.31 25.93 30.62
N GLU A 365 -17.73 27.12 30.50
CA GLU A 365 -16.63 27.56 31.36
C GLU A 365 -17.06 27.65 32.83
N GLN A 366 -18.26 28.19 33.09
CA GLN A 366 -18.83 28.26 34.44
C GLN A 366 -19.11 26.85 35.00
N PHE A 367 -19.66 25.96 34.18
CA PHE A 367 -19.88 24.56 34.56
C PHE A 367 -18.56 23.87 34.93
N LEU A 368 -17.52 24.05 34.11
CA LEU A 368 -16.20 23.47 34.37
C LEU A 368 -15.54 24.03 35.62
N GLN A 369 -15.70 25.33 35.89
CA GLN A 369 -15.18 25.93 37.12
C GLN A 369 -15.85 25.36 38.37
N LYS A 370 -17.18 25.16 38.34
CA LYS A 370 -17.92 24.52 39.45
C LYS A 370 -17.43 23.10 39.71
N TRP A 371 -17.34 22.28 38.66
CA TRP A 371 -17.08 20.84 38.79
C TRP A 371 -15.62 20.43 38.65
N ILE A 372 -14.68 21.38 38.64
CA ILE A 372 -13.27 21.12 38.32
C ILE A 372 -12.63 20.07 39.23
N SER A 373 -12.91 20.13 40.53
CA SER A 373 -12.31 19.23 41.53
C SER A 373 -12.71 17.77 41.28
N HIS A 374 -14.00 17.53 41.03
CA HIS A 374 -14.52 16.21 40.69
C HIS A 374 -13.99 15.72 39.34
N LEU A 375 -14.04 16.56 38.31
CA LEU A 375 -13.58 16.19 36.97
C LEU A 375 -12.07 15.90 36.94
N THR A 376 -11.26 16.70 37.65
CA THR A 376 -9.81 16.45 37.77
C THR A 376 -9.51 15.23 38.62
N GLY A 377 -10.33 14.93 39.64
CA GLY A 377 -10.24 13.70 40.42
C GLY A 377 -10.52 12.44 39.59
N ILE A 378 -11.61 12.45 38.82
CA ILE A 378 -11.96 11.37 37.88
C ILE A 378 -10.83 11.15 36.87
N VAL A 379 -10.35 12.23 36.25
CA VAL A 379 -9.22 12.14 35.32
C VAL A 379 -7.97 11.62 36.02
N ALA A 380 -7.60 12.11 37.20
CA ALA A 380 -6.38 11.66 37.86
C ALA A 380 -6.45 10.18 38.29
N GLN A 381 -7.65 9.68 38.63
CA GLN A 381 -7.88 8.29 39.01
C GLN A 381 -7.87 7.34 37.80
N GLU A 382 -8.58 7.70 36.72
CA GLU A 382 -8.64 6.88 35.50
C GLU A 382 -7.38 7.03 34.64
N TYR A 383 -6.73 8.19 34.71
CA TYR A 383 -5.65 8.63 33.82
C TYR A 383 -4.50 9.28 34.62
N PRO A 384 -3.78 8.51 35.45
CA PRO A 384 -2.73 9.05 36.30
C PRO A 384 -1.61 9.69 35.46
N PRO A 385 -1.12 10.88 35.86
CA PRO A 385 -0.07 11.57 35.11
C PRO A 385 1.25 10.80 35.18
N VAL A 386 1.97 10.77 34.07
CA VAL A 386 3.25 10.04 33.99
C VAL A 386 4.35 10.72 34.82
N TYR A 387 4.35 12.05 34.90
CA TYR A 387 5.39 12.79 35.60
C TYR A 387 4.97 13.17 37.02
N GLN A 388 5.81 12.84 38.01
CA GLN A 388 5.54 12.97 39.44
C GLN A 388 5.97 14.32 40.06
N PHE A 389 6.34 15.32 39.25
CA PHE A 389 6.80 16.64 39.71
C PHE A 389 8.10 16.65 40.53
N ASP A 390 8.91 15.62 40.42
CA ASP A 390 10.19 15.45 41.10
C ASP A 390 11.41 15.98 40.31
N LEU A 391 11.16 16.59 39.13
CA LEU A 391 12.17 17.00 38.14
C LEU A 391 13.01 15.84 37.58
N ASN A 392 12.75 14.59 37.95
CA ASN A 392 13.41 13.36 37.47
C ASN A 392 14.94 13.49 37.28
N GLY A 393 15.64 14.15 38.22
CA GLY A 393 17.09 14.38 38.13
C GLY A 393 17.54 15.56 37.24
N TYR A 394 16.67 16.13 36.41
CA TYR A 394 16.96 17.28 35.52
C TYR A 394 17.11 18.62 36.23
N GLY A 395 16.82 18.68 37.54
CA GLY A 395 16.79 19.93 38.31
C GLY A 395 18.08 20.75 38.23
N ARG A 396 19.26 20.11 38.34
CA ARG A 396 20.56 20.83 38.27
C ARG A 396 20.73 21.53 36.91
N LEU A 397 20.45 20.83 35.82
CA LEU A 397 20.57 21.34 34.45
C LEU A 397 19.52 22.41 34.16
N LEU A 398 18.24 22.15 34.43
CA LEU A 398 17.17 23.12 34.18
C LEU A 398 17.34 24.40 35.02
N ASN A 399 17.95 24.29 36.21
CA ASN A 399 18.29 25.44 37.04
C ASN A 399 19.45 26.27 36.50
N SER A 400 20.31 25.75 35.63
CA SER A 400 21.42 26.50 35.02
C SER A 400 21.04 27.23 33.73
N LEU A 401 19.89 26.93 33.14
CA LEU A 401 19.43 27.53 31.88
C LEU A 401 18.84 28.93 32.06
N SER A 402 18.86 29.73 30.98
CA SER A 402 18.24 31.08 30.89
C SER A 402 18.73 32.10 31.93
N LYS A 403 19.94 31.93 32.49
CA LYS A 403 20.48 32.82 33.54
C LYS A 403 20.78 34.24 33.10
N LYS A 404 20.99 34.47 31.81
CA LYS A 404 21.30 35.79 31.24
C LYS A 404 20.05 36.66 31.04
N ARG A 405 18.84 36.08 31.07
CA ARG A 405 17.58 36.80 30.86
C ARG A 405 16.91 37.07 32.21
N LYS A 406 16.71 38.35 32.54
CA LYS A 406 15.89 38.75 33.69
C LYS A 406 14.41 38.53 33.39
N ILE A 407 13.67 38.03 34.37
CA ILE A 407 12.22 37.81 34.28
C ILE A 407 11.51 39.14 34.61
N PRO A 408 10.68 39.68 33.71
CA PRO A 408 9.90 40.90 33.97
C PRO A 408 9.03 40.73 35.23
N GLY A 409 9.00 41.75 36.10
CA GLY A 409 8.16 41.74 37.31
C GLY A 409 8.67 40.88 38.48
N MET A 410 9.85 40.25 38.39
CA MET A 410 10.39 39.38 39.45
C MET A 410 11.73 39.88 40.05
N ASN A 411 11.87 41.17 40.33
CA ASN A 411 13.01 41.77 41.07
C ASN A 411 14.40 41.24 40.65
N GLY A 412 14.67 41.18 39.34
CA GLY A 412 15.97 40.79 38.81
C GLY A 412 16.28 39.28 38.82
N LYS A 413 15.33 38.42 39.22
CA LYS A 413 15.48 36.96 39.09
C LYS A 413 15.63 36.55 37.62
N SER A 414 16.49 35.56 37.37
CA SER A 414 16.76 35.00 36.04
C SER A 414 16.65 33.48 36.05
N GLY A 415 16.41 32.91 34.86
CA GLY A 415 16.24 31.47 34.66
C GLY A 415 14.84 31.08 34.19
N LEU A 416 14.59 29.77 34.13
CA LEU A 416 13.29 29.21 33.79
C LEU A 416 12.28 29.40 34.93
N LEU A 417 11.01 29.67 34.60
CA LEU A 417 9.92 29.66 35.58
C LEU A 417 9.70 28.24 36.12
N PRO A 418 9.23 28.07 37.37
CA PRO A 418 8.96 26.74 37.92
C PRO A 418 8.07 25.87 37.01
N ALA A 419 6.99 26.44 36.48
CA ALA A 419 6.11 25.74 35.54
C ALA A 419 6.83 25.28 34.25
N GLN A 420 7.76 26.09 33.73
CA GLN A 420 8.56 25.74 32.56
C GLN A 420 9.55 24.61 32.87
N LYS A 421 10.14 24.58 34.08
CA LYS A 421 11.03 23.50 34.51
C LYS A 421 10.28 22.17 34.61
N HIS A 422 9.13 22.15 35.28
CA HIS A 422 8.34 20.93 35.40
C HIS A 422 7.80 20.47 34.05
N ALA A 423 7.38 21.39 33.16
CA ALA A 423 6.98 21.03 31.80
C ALA A 423 8.16 20.45 30.98
N ALA A 424 9.35 21.04 31.08
CA ALA A 424 10.54 20.53 30.40
C ALA A 424 10.92 19.14 30.91
N ALA A 425 10.96 18.95 32.23
CA ALA A 425 11.24 17.67 32.87
C ALA A 425 10.20 16.60 32.47
N ALA A 426 8.91 16.94 32.46
CA ALA A 426 7.85 16.02 32.04
C ALA A 426 8.02 15.56 30.58
N ILE A 427 8.39 16.47 29.67
CA ILE A 427 8.68 16.13 28.27
C ILE A 427 9.94 15.25 28.20
N LEU A 428 11.01 15.59 28.92
CA LEU A 428 12.24 14.81 28.94
C LEU A 428 12.03 13.38 29.43
N THR A 429 11.31 13.21 30.55
CA THR A 429 10.90 11.89 31.08
C THR A 429 10.10 11.11 30.04
N ARG A 430 9.18 11.74 29.30
CA ARG A 430 8.45 11.06 28.21
C ARG A 430 9.40 10.56 27.11
N LEU A 431 10.35 11.40 26.71
CA LEU A 431 11.26 11.12 25.60
C LEU A 431 12.31 10.04 25.91
N GLU A 432 12.44 9.62 27.17
CA GLU A 432 13.20 8.42 27.55
C GLU A 432 12.55 7.15 26.98
N THR A 433 11.21 7.05 27.08
CA THR A 433 10.47 5.86 26.64
C THR A 433 9.87 6.01 25.24
N TYR A 434 9.35 7.19 24.90
CA TYR A 434 8.63 7.44 23.64
C TYR A 434 9.46 8.30 22.68
N SER A 435 9.16 8.24 21.39
CA SER A 435 9.83 9.06 20.38
C SER A 435 9.30 10.49 20.29
N GLU A 436 8.13 10.77 20.85
CA GLU A 436 7.42 12.02 20.61
C GLU A 436 6.71 12.59 21.83
N ALA A 437 6.57 13.92 21.86
CA ALA A 437 5.80 14.64 22.86
C ALA A 437 5.11 15.87 22.25
N ILE A 438 3.93 16.22 22.76
CA ILE A 438 3.19 17.44 22.38
C ILE A 438 3.07 18.32 23.62
N ALA A 439 3.50 19.58 23.49
CA ALA A 439 3.32 20.61 24.50
C ALA A 439 2.27 21.62 24.04
N VAL A 440 1.17 21.70 24.78
CA VAL A 440 0.09 22.67 24.56
C VAL A 440 0.25 23.81 25.54
N GLY A 441 0.23 25.05 25.05
CA GLY A 441 0.25 26.21 25.90
C GLY A 441 -0.04 27.50 25.15
N GLU A 442 -0.74 28.41 25.83
CA GLU A 442 -1.18 29.70 25.29
C GLU A 442 -0.03 30.58 24.75
N MET A 443 -0.38 31.65 24.05
CA MET A 443 0.60 32.65 23.64
C MET A 443 1.23 33.31 24.88
N GLY A 444 2.56 33.45 24.90
CA GLY A 444 3.27 34.11 26.01
C GLY A 444 3.79 33.18 27.11
N VAL A 445 3.37 31.91 27.19
CA VAL A 445 3.84 30.95 28.22
C VAL A 445 5.33 30.54 28.09
N GLY A 446 5.99 30.95 27.02
CA GLY A 446 7.39 30.66 26.75
C GLY A 446 7.63 29.30 26.08
N LYS A 447 6.78 28.88 25.13
CA LYS A 447 6.97 27.65 24.33
C LYS A 447 8.37 27.52 23.72
N THR A 448 8.89 28.62 23.18
CA THR A 448 10.25 28.68 22.61
C THR A 448 11.34 28.42 23.66
N THR A 449 11.18 29.01 24.85
CA THR A 449 12.07 28.80 25.99
C THR A 449 11.99 27.37 26.53
N LEU A 450 10.78 26.82 26.61
CA LEU A 450 10.53 25.43 26.99
C LEU A 450 11.22 24.46 26.03
N ALA A 451 11.06 24.66 24.72
CA ALA A 451 11.64 23.79 23.70
C ALA A 451 13.18 23.82 23.69
N ALA A 452 13.77 25.00 23.90
CA ALA A 452 15.21 25.13 24.08
C ALA A 452 15.70 24.41 25.35
N ALA A 453 14.92 24.44 26.43
CA ALA A 453 15.22 23.72 27.66
C ALA A 453 15.14 22.19 27.48
N VAL A 454 14.17 21.69 26.71
CA VAL A 454 14.08 20.26 26.35
C VAL A 454 15.27 19.84 25.48
N ALA A 455 15.65 20.64 24.49
CA ALA A 455 16.82 20.34 23.66
C ALA A 455 18.12 20.27 24.48
N ALA A 456 18.30 21.22 25.40
CA ALA A 456 19.42 21.22 26.34
C ALA A 456 19.37 20.02 27.31
N GLY A 457 18.17 19.70 27.83
CA GLY A 457 17.91 18.56 28.70
C GLY A 457 18.27 17.22 28.11
N ARG A 458 18.04 17.06 26.81
CA ARG A 458 18.39 15.85 26.04
C ARG A 458 19.86 15.79 25.65
N HIS A 459 20.63 16.87 25.85
CA HIS A 459 21.97 17.02 25.30
C HIS A 459 22.00 16.82 23.77
N ALA A 460 20.95 17.28 23.06
CA ALA A 460 20.82 17.10 21.62
C ALA A 460 21.94 17.84 20.87
N ARG A 461 22.83 17.11 20.19
CA ARG A 461 23.92 17.72 19.40
C ARG A 461 23.38 18.43 18.18
N ARG A 462 22.36 17.85 17.51
CA ARG A 462 21.73 18.41 16.31
C ARG A 462 20.23 18.50 16.51
N THR A 463 19.72 19.73 16.54
CA THR A 463 18.29 20.01 16.64
C THR A 463 17.81 20.79 15.42
N ILE A 464 16.67 20.43 14.84
CA ILE A 464 16.00 21.24 13.82
C ILE A 464 14.71 21.82 14.38
N VAL A 465 14.48 23.11 14.16
CA VAL A 465 13.23 23.80 14.47
C VAL A 465 12.48 24.07 13.17
N LEU A 466 11.29 23.51 13.01
CA LEU A 466 10.35 23.84 11.95
C LEU A 466 9.38 24.92 12.46
N CYS A 467 9.40 26.12 11.87
CA CYS A 467 8.58 27.23 12.34
C CYS A 467 7.99 28.11 11.21
N PRO A 468 6.99 28.95 11.54
CA PRO A 468 6.50 30.01 10.65
C PRO A 468 7.62 30.95 10.14
N PRO A 469 7.51 31.51 8.91
CA PRO A 469 8.59 32.27 8.28
C PRO A 469 9.08 33.50 9.05
N HIS A 470 8.18 34.14 9.80
CA HIS A 470 8.43 35.35 10.58
C HIS A 470 9.04 35.08 11.97
N LEU A 471 9.18 33.81 12.38
CA LEU A 471 9.67 33.43 13.71
C LEU A 471 11.13 32.94 13.73
N VAL A 472 11.81 32.87 12.57
CA VAL A 472 13.17 32.33 12.50
C VAL A 472 14.16 33.07 13.40
N ASP A 473 14.22 34.39 13.28
CA ASP A 473 15.16 35.20 14.06
C ASP A 473 14.80 35.20 15.55
N LYS A 474 13.51 35.02 15.88
CA LYS A 474 13.06 34.83 17.26
C LYS A 474 13.59 33.51 17.80
N TRP A 475 13.37 32.40 17.11
CA TRP A 475 13.85 31.07 17.51
C TRP A 475 15.36 31.03 17.74
N GLN A 476 16.16 31.62 16.84
CA GLN A 476 17.61 31.68 17.00
C GLN A 476 18.04 32.49 18.24
N ARG A 477 17.41 33.64 18.50
CA ARG A 477 17.71 34.46 19.69
C ARG A 477 17.32 33.75 20.98
N GLU A 478 16.17 33.10 21.01
CA GLU A 478 15.66 32.37 22.17
C GLU A 478 16.58 31.21 22.56
N PHE A 479 17.04 30.42 21.59
CA PHE A 479 18.00 29.35 21.84
C PHE A 479 19.29 29.85 22.47
N LYS A 480 19.90 30.91 21.90
CA LYS A 480 21.13 31.52 22.44
C LYS A 480 20.95 32.10 23.84
N ALA A 481 19.75 32.58 24.17
CA ALA A 481 19.44 33.13 25.48
C ALA A 481 19.27 32.03 26.55
N VAL A 482 18.70 30.89 26.18
CA VAL A 482 18.32 29.82 27.10
C VAL A 482 19.44 28.81 27.29
N TRP A 483 20.09 28.37 26.21
CA TRP A 483 21.10 27.32 26.20
C TRP A 483 22.51 27.92 25.99
N PRO A 484 23.34 28.02 27.04
CA PRO A 484 24.71 28.50 26.91
C PRO A 484 25.54 27.61 25.99
N GLY A 485 26.32 28.23 25.08
CA GLY A 485 27.21 27.51 24.17
C GLY A 485 26.54 26.96 22.90
N VAL A 486 25.22 27.13 22.74
CA VAL A 486 24.52 26.67 21.53
C VAL A 486 24.84 27.54 20.32
N ARG A 487 25.08 26.89 19.18
CA ARG A 487 25.19 27.54 17.87
C ARG A 487 23.86 27.42 17.13
N THR A 488 23.51 28.43 16.34
CA THR A 488 22.25 28.43 15.57
C THR A 488 22.54 28.72 14.11
N MET A 489 21.87 28.02 13.20
CA MET A 489 21.98 28.19 11.75
C MET A 489 20.58 28.37 11.15
N HIS A 490 20.45 29.17 10.10
CA HIS A 490 19.21 29.27 9.33
C HIS A 490 19.36 28.39 8.09
N LEU A 491 18.49 27.38 7.95
CA LEU A 491 18.56 26.43 6.85
C LEU A 491 17.74 26.95 5.66
N GLN A 492 18.41 27.55 4.68
CA GLN A 492 17.77 28.14 3.50
C GLN A 492 18.01 27.35 2.21
N THR A 493 19.15 26.67 2.14
CA THR A 493 19.67 25.99 0.96
C THR A 493 20.12 24.57 1.28
N ILE A 494 20.38 23.77 0.24
CA ILE A 494 20.99 22.44 0.39
C ILE A 494 22.37 22.54 1.05
N SER A 495 23.17 23.53 0.66
CA SER A 495 24.50 23.75 1.23
C SER A 495 24.45 24.01 2.73
N ASP A 496 23.42 24.73 3.20
CA ASP A 496 23.22 24.95 4.64
C ASP A 496 22.94 23.62 5.37
N VAL A 497 22.15 22.74 4.75
CA VAL A 497 21.85 21.41 5.30
C VAL A 497 23.11 20.53 5.31
N ASP A 498 23.91 20.56 4.25
CA ASP A 498 25.18 19.83 4.18
C ASP A 498 26.17 20.34 5.24
N GLN A 499 26.26 21.66 5.44
CA GLN A 499 27.08 22.25 6.50
C GLN A 499 26.56 21.90 7.90
N PHE A 500 25.24 21.84 8.10
CA PHE A 500 24.62 21.46 9.37
C PHE A 500 24.92 20.01 9.77
N PHE A 501 24.89 19.09 8.79
CA PHE A 501 25.19 17.66 9.00
C PHE A 501 26.66 17.29 8.79
N GLY A 502 27.49 18.22 8.34
CA GLY A 502 28.93 18.06 8.19
C GLY A 502 29.67 18.07 9.52
N ASP A 503 30.98 17.89 9.42
CA ASP A 503 31.89 17.84 10.57
C ASP A 503 31.89 19.21 11.27
N GLN A 504 31.69 19.17 12.58
CA GLN A 504 31.72 20.35 13.43
C GLN A 504 33.09 20.45 14.11
N PRO A 505 33.64 21.67 14.28
CA PRO A 505 34.95 21.87 14.88
C PRO A 505 34.98 21.55 16.38
N ASP A 506 33.82 21.53 17.03
CA ASP A 506 33.62 21.23 18.43
C ASP A 506 32.34 20.41 18.64
N ASP A 507 32.20 19.82 19.82
CA ASP A 507 30.99 19.12 20.25
C ASP A 507 29.87 20.08 20.72
N ALA A 508 29.94 21.36 20.33
CA ALA A 508 28.93 22.33 20.72
C ALA A 508 27.59 22.01 20.04
N PRO A 509 26.46 22.13 20.76
CA PRO A 509 25.14 21.83 20.22
C PRO A 509 24.77 22.82 19.10
N LEU A 510 24.23 22.30 18.01
CA LEU A 510 23.87 23.05 16.81
C LEU A 510 22.37 22.95 16.50
N VAL A 511 21.74 24.12 16.35
CA VAL A 511 20.30 24.26 16.11
C VAL A 511 20.04 24.86 14.74
N GLY A 512 19.45 24.08 13.83
CA GLY A 512 19.03 24.51 12.51
C GLY A 512 17.60 25.02 12.53
N VAL A 513 17.36 26.28 12.20
CA VAL A 513 16.00 26.84 12.11
C VAL A 513 15.55 26.84 10.66
N LEU A 514 14.43 26.18 10.40
CA LEU A 514 13.89 25.91 9.06
C LEU A 514 12.47 26.49 8.94
N LYS A 515 12.27 27.33 7.92
CA LYS A 515 10.96 27.92 7.61
C LYS A 515 10.05 26.86 6.98
N GLN A 516 8.79 26.79 7.40
CA GLN A 516 7.79 25.89 6.83
C GLN A 516 7.65 25.99 5.29
N THR A 517 7.79 27.20 4.74
CA THR A 517 7.72 27.46 3.29
C THR A 517 8.95 26.98 2.51
N THR A 518 10.09 26.85 3.19
CA THR A 518 11.34 26.32 2.61
C THR A 518 11.40 24.80 2.75
N ALA A 519 10.85 24.26 3.84
CA ALA A 519 10.77 22.83 4.11
C ALA A 519 9.93 22.08 3.06
N ARG A 520 8.79 22.67 2.65
CA ARG A 520 7.86 22.08 1.70
C ARG A 520 8.31 22.18 0.24
N SER A 521 7.83 21.22 -0.55
CA SER A 521 7.75 21.40 -2.01
C SER A 521 6.94 22.66 -2.29
N ALA A 522 7.27 23.42 -3.34
CA ALA A 522 6.28 24.35 -3.89
C ALA A 522 4.99 23.57 -4.21
N SER A 523 3.86 24.27 -4.37
CA SER A 523 2.56 23.67 -4.72
C SER A 523 2.77 22.43 -5.58
N GLY A 524 2.20 21.28 -5.20
CA GLY A 524 2.41 20.00 -5.90
C GLY A 524 2.27 20.04 -7.44
N TRP A 525 1.82 21.15 -8.01
CA TRP A 525 1.89 21.54 -9.42
C TRP A 525 3.15 22.35 -9.77
N GLU A 526 3.94 21.84 -10.71
CA GLU A 526 5.03 22.58 -11.37
C GLU A 526 4.65 22.91 -12.81
N HIS A 527 5.30 23.91 -13.40
CA HIS A 527 5.11 24.20 -14.81
C HIS A 527 5.85 23.18 -15.67
N ALA A 528 5.16 22.63 -16.67
CA ALA A 528 5.70 21.65 -17.61
C ALA A 528 6.01 22.37 -18.94
N TYR A 529 7.16 23.04 -19.01
CA TYR A 529 7.63 23.69 -20.23
C TYR A 529 9.15 23.65 -20.39
N ASP A 530 9.59 23.74 -21.64
CA ASP A 530 10.99 23.95 -22.00
C ASP A 530 11.24 25.46 -22.25
N TYR A 531 12.40 25.98 -21.84
CA TYR A 531 12.73 27.41 -21.95
C TYR A 531 14.05 27.65 -22.68
N GLY A 532 13.94 28.22 -23.87
CA GLY A 532 15.08 28.52 -24.75
C GLY A 532 15.77 29.87 -24.50
N GLY A 533 15.48 30.60 -23.41
CA GLY A 533 16.06 31.93 -23.13
C GLY A 533 17.15 31.94 -22.03
N PRO A 534 17.85 33.08 -21.80
CA PRO A 534 18.70 33.29 -20.63
C PRO A 534 17.84 33.27 -19.36
N ALA A 535 18.25 32.54 -18.33
CA ALA A 535 17.40 32.27 -17.18
C ALA A 535 17.52 33.37 -16.13
N SER A 536 16.78 34.48 -16.29
CA SER A 536 16.44 35.32 -15.14
C SER A 536 15.31 34.68 -14.33
N HIS A 537 15.59 33.54 -13.68
CA HIS A 537 14.71 32.96 -12.67
C HIS A 537 14.78 33.82 -11.40
N ASN A 538 13.98 34.88 -11.35
CA ASN A 538 13.54 35.66 -10.19
C ASN A 538 14.53 35.81 -9.01
N TYR A 539 15.41 36.81 -9.07
CA TYR A 539 15.66 37.73 -7.96
C TYR A 539 16.15 39.06 -8.57
N GLY A 540 15.34 40.11 -8.51
CA GLY A 540 15.70 41.44 -9.03
C GLY A 540 15.42 41.62 -10.53
N SER A 541 14.24 42.13 -10.84
CA SER A 541 13.93 42.75 -12.12
C SER A 541 14.76 44.02 -12.34
N LYS A 542 16.00 43.89 -12.84
CA LYS A 542 16.78 45.04 -13.35
C LYS A 542 17.64 44.76 -14.59
N GLY A 543 17.67 43.55 -15.15
CA GLY A 543 18.67 43.19 -16.17
C GLY A 543 18.24 43.18 -17.64
N TYR A 544 16.95 43.09 -17.97
CA TYR A 544 16.54 42.81 -19.37
C TYR A 544 15.26 43.53 -19.84
N SER A 545 14.74 44.49 -19.08
CA SER A 545 13.63 45.35 -19.53
C SER A 545 14.01 46.31 -20.66
N ASP A 546 15.31 46.54 -20.85
CA ASP A 546 15.80 47.69 -21.61
C ASP A 546 16.23 47.33 -23.05
N VAL A 547 16.03 46.07 -23.47
CA VAL A 547 16.24 45.69 -24.87
C VAL A 547 15.05 46.18 -25.69
N GLN A 548 15.10 47.43 -26.14
CA GLN A 548 14.19 47.95 -27.17
C GLN A 548 14.30 47.06 -28.40
N ARG A 549 13.19 46.42 -28.76
CA ARG A 549 13.09 45.66 -30.02
C ARG A 549 13.15 46.66 -31.16
N PRO A 550 14.10 46.54 -32.12
CA PRO A 550 14.24 47.47 -33.24
C PRO A 550 12.97 47.63 -34.11
N TRP A 551 11.99 46.73 -33.97
CA TRP A 551 10.77 46.65 -34.79
C TRP A 551 9.48 47.05 -34.03
N GLY A 552 9.61 47.72 -32.88
CA GLY A 552 8.48 48.17 -32.07
C GLY A 552 7.71 47.04 -31.35
N GLN A 553 6.68 47.40 -30.59
CA GLN A 553 5.87 46.45 -29.82
C GLN A 553 4.85 45.67 -30.67
N THR A 554 4.60 46.11 -31.91
CA THR A 554 3.48 45.64 -32.74
C THR A 554 3.81 44.37 -33.53
N LEU A 555 5.08 44.14 -33.87
CA LEU A 555 5.55 42.99 -34.64
C LEU A 555 6.17 41.92 -33.72
N THR A 556 5.75 40.68 -33.91
CA THR A 556 6.14 39.57 -33.02
C THR A 556 7.13 38.64 -33.69
N ALA A 557 8.04 38.03 -32.92
CA ALA A 557 9.11 37.19 -33.48
C ALA A 557 8.56 36.08 -34.40
N GLY A 558 7.40 35.50 -34.07
CA GLY A 558 6.71 34.50 -34.90
C GLY A 558 6.25 35.02 -36.26
N LYS A 559 5.95 36.32 -36.37
CA LYS A 559 5.48 36.96 -37.61
C LYS A 559 6.63 37.53 -38.47
N LEU A 560 7.85 37.59 -37.95
CA LEU A 560 9.02 38.10 -38.69
C LEU A 560 9.37 37.24 -39.92
N MET A 561 9.08 35.94 -39.88
CA MET A 561 9.26 35.05 -41.04
C MET A 561 8.22 35.26 -42.14
N ASN A 562 7.11 35.93 -41.82
CA ASN A 562 6.05 36.21 -42.79
C ASN A 562 6.29 37.53 -43.55
N LEU A 563 7.30 38.31 -43.16
CA LEU A 563 7.71 39.49 -43.90
C LEU A 563 8.49 39.09 -45.16
N PRO A 564 8.34 39.83 -46.27
CA PRO A 564 9.22 39.73 -47.44
C PRO A 564 10.69 39.81 -47.02
N ILE A 565 11.57 39.04 -47.68
CA ILE A 565 12.99 38.92 -47.29
C ILE A 565 13.67 40.29 -47.14
N GLU A 566 13.32 41.21 -48.02
CA GLU A 566 13.89 42.57 -48.10
C GLU A 566 13.45 43.48 -46.95
N GLU A 567 12.32 43.16 -46.31
CA GLU A 567 11.74 43.91 -45.19
C GLU A 567 12.11 43.28 -43.83
N ARG A 568 12.87 42.19 -43.82
CA ARG A 568 13.26 41.50 -42.58
C ARG A 568 14.40 42.26 -41.89
N PRO A 569 14.22 42.73 -40.64
CA PRO A 569 15.26 43.45 -39.91
C PRO A 569 16.42 42.54 -39.43
N PHE A 570 16.32 41.21 -39.64
CA PHE A 570 17.34 40.24 -39.26
C PHE A 570 17.47 39.15 -40.32
N THR A 571 18.63 38.51 -40.34
CA THR A 571 18.81 37.29 -41.13
C THR A 571 17.83 36.20 -40.67
N GLU A 572 17.46 35.31 -41.58
CA GLU A 572 16.58 34.16 -41.28
C GLU A 572 17.06 33.36 -40.06
N LYS A 573 18.39 33.14 -39.96
CA LYS A 573 19.02 32.47 -38.82
C LYS A 573 18.83 33.21 -37.49
N GLN A 574 18.91 34.55 -37.49
CA GLN A 574 18.67 35.37 -36.30
C GLN A 574 17.19 35.42 -35.91
N ILE A 575 16.27 35.42 -36.88
CA ILE A 575 14.82 35.34 -36.62
C ILE A 575 14.47 34.00 -35.97
N LEU A 576 15.02 32.90 -36.47
CA LEU A 576 14.85 31.57 -35.89
C LEU A 576 15.33 31.52 -34.42
N VAL A 577 16.45 32.18 -34.10
CA VAL A 577 16.95 32.30 -32.71
C VAL A 577 16.02 33.14 -31.84
N LEU A 578 15.46 34.23 -32.35
CA LEU A 578 14.50 35.06 -31.62
C LEU A 578 13.18 34.32 -31.35
N GLN A 579 12.73 33.48 -32.29
CA GLN A 579 11.58 32.58 -32.13
C GLN A 579 11.85 31.41 -31.17
N GLN A 580 13.12 31.10 -30.92
CA GLN A 580 13.54 30.11 -29.93
C GLN A 580 13.59 30.66 -28.49
N ARG A 581 13.53 31.98 -28.31
CA ARG A 581 13.45 32.63 -27.00
C ARG A 581 12.00 32.65 -26.49
N GLY A 582 11.59 31.59 -25.81
CA GLY A 582 10.25 31.48 -25.22
C GLY A 582 9.98 30.15 -24.53
N ILE A 583 8.85 30.09 -23.84
CA ILE A 583 8.29 28.87 -23.27
C ILE A 583 7.86 27.95 -24.43
N ARG A 584 8.24 26.67 -24.38
CA ARG A 584 7.88 25.64 -25.36
C ARG A 584 7.07 24.53 -24.71
N CYS A 585 6.15 23.96 -25.47
CA CYS A 585 5.42 22.78 -25.05
C CYS A 585 6.39 21.59 -24.96
N PRO A 586 6.41 20.83 -23.85
CA PRO A 586 7.32 19.69 -23.69
C PRO A 586 6.90 18.49 -24.54
N VAL A 587 5.65 18.46 -25.02
CA VAL A 587 5.10 17.35 -25.82
C VAL A 587 5.34 17.57 -27.32
N CYS A 588 5.03 18.75 -27.84
CA CYS A 588 5.11 19.02 -29.29
C CYS A 588 6.21 20.02 -29.68
N GLY A 589 6.95 20.59 -28.71
CA GLY A 589 8.03 21.55 -28.96
C GLY A 589 7.57 22.95 -29.42
N ALA A 590 6.28 23.17 -29.63
CA ALA A 590 5.74 24.45 -30.10
C ALA A 590 6.03 25.58 -29.12
N THR A 591 6.55 26.71 -29.61
CA THR A 591 6.70 27.93 -28.81
C THR A 591 5.32 28.50 -28.44
N GLN A 592 5.18 28.93 -27.19
CA GLN A 592 3.94 29.39 -26.61
C GLN A 592 3.84 30.91 -26.69
N PHE A 593 2.69 31.42 -27.10
CA PHE A 593 2.48 32.85 -27.35
C PHE A 593 1.27 33.39 -26.58
N ARG A 594 1.35 34.64 -26.14
CA ARG A 594 0.22 35.43 -25.61
C ARG A 594 0.18 36.77 -26.33
N SER A 595 -0.95 37.11 -26.92
CA SER A 595 -1.11 38.34 -27.72
C SER A 595 0.01 38.50 -28.76
N GLY A 596 0.39 37.39 -29.38
CA GLY A 596 1.44 37.31 -30.39
C GLY A 596 2.88 37.33 -29.88
N ARG A 597 3.20 37.72 -28.64
CA ARG A 597 4.56 37.63 -28.08
C ARG A 597 4.81 36.28 -27.40
N PRO A 598 6.06 35.77 -27.36
CA PRO A 598 6.38 34.59 -26.57
C PRO A 598 5.96 34.77 -25.10
N LEU A 599 5.37 33.73 -24.54
CA LEU A 599 5.01 33.65 -23.12
C LEU A 599 6.29 33.76 -22.27
N VAL A 600 6.19 34.47 -21.13
CA VAL A 600 7.28 34.58 -20.14
C VAL A 600 6.93 33.84 -18.84
N VAL A 601 7.96 33.39 -18.12
CA VAL A 601 7.83 32.54 -16.92
C VAL A 601 6.88 33.10 -15.86
N LYS A 602 6.85 34.42 -15.65
CA LYS A 602 5.98 35.06 -14.66
C LYS A 602 4.48 34.86 -14.97
N GLU A 603 4.12 34.71 -16.24
CA GLU A 603 2.72 34.59 -16.69
C GLU A 603 2.16 33.17 -16.52
N LEU A 604 3.02 32.18 -16.33
CA LEU A 604 2.59 30.82 -16.02
C LEU A 604 2.26 30.64 -14.54
N LYS A 605 2.84 31.45 -13.64
CA LYS A 605 2.75 31.28 -12.17
C LYS A 605 1.35 31.36 -11.56
N THR A 606 0.38 31.89 -12.31
CA THR A 606 -0.96 32.22 -11.79
C THR A 606 -2.11 31.52 -12.52
N ALA A 607 -1.84 30.72 -13.55
CA ALA A 607 -2.90 30.11 -14.38
C ALA A 607 -2.53 28.73 -14.94
N THR A 608 -3.54 27.89 -15.12
CA THR A 608 -3.45 26.56 -15.77
C THR A 608 -3.46 26.71 -17.29
N TRP A 609 -2.29 26.92 -17.88
CA TRP A 609 -2.13 27.08 -19.33
C TRP A 609 -2.09 25.74 -20.08
N THR A 610 -2.66 25.70 -21.28
CA THR A 610 -2.52 24.60 -22.25
C THR A 610 -1.71 25.05 -23.46
N CYS A 611 -1.15 24.08 -24.19
CA CYS A 611 -0.37 24.34 -25.38
C CYS A 611 -1.20 25.07 -26.44
N SER A 612 -0.66 26.17 -26.99
CA SER A 612 -1.27 26.97 -28.06
C SER A 612 -1.33 26.25 -29.42
N ASN A 613 -0.67 25.10 -29.57
CA ASN A 613 -0.85 24.25 -30.74
C ASN A 613 -2.17 23.48 -30.60
N GLU A 614 -3.12 23.76 -31.49
CA GLU A 614 -4.47 23.22 -31.49
C GLU A 614 -4.52 21.69 -31.56
N GLN A 615 -3.53 21.05 -32.19
CA GLN A 615 -3.43 19.59 -32.28
C GLN A 615 -2.85 18.96 -31.01
N CYS A 616 -2.09 19.72 -30.21
CA CYS A 616 -1.42 19.21 -29.03
C CYS A 616 -2.23 19.46 -27.76
N ARG A 617 -2.63 20.71 -27.51
CA ARG A 617 -3.36 21.20 -26.31
C ARG A 617 -2.90 20.65 -24.95
N SER A 618 -1.69 20.07 -24.87
CA SER A 618 -1.16 19.47 -23.66
C SER A 618 -1.04 20.53 -22.55
N PRO A 619 -1.39 20.21 -21.30
CA PRO A 619 -1.23 21.14 -20.19
C PRO A 619 0.24 21.53 -20.01
N LEU A 620 0.52 22.82 -19.89
CA LEU A 620 1.85 23.37 -19.58
C LEU A 620 2.14 23.40 -18.07
N TYR A 621 1.45 22.54 -17.32
CA TYR A 621 1.57 22.34 -15.88
C TYR A 621 1.38 20.85 -15.58
N GLN A 622 2.11 20.34 -14.59
CA GLN A 622 2.04 18.94 -14.19
C GLN A 622 2.13 18.79 -12.68
N PHE A 623 1.48 17.75 -12.16
CA PHE A 623 1.62 17.41 -10.75
C PHE A 623 2.96 16.70 -10.54
N THR A 624 3.83 17.28 -9.72
CA THR A 624 5.19 16.81 -9.37
C THR A 624 5.27 15.33 -8.97
N ARG A 625 4.15 14.71 -8.60
CA ARG A 625 4.05 13.29 -8.21
C ARG A 625 3.52 12.35 -9.31
N ARG A 626 2.91 12.85 -10.40
CA ARG A 626 2.40 12.06 -11.54
C ARG A 626 3.29 12.23 -12.76
N ARG A 627 4.57 11.97 -12.58
CA ARG A 627 5.53 12.01 -13.68
C ARG A 627 5.31 10.80 -14.60
N SER A 628 5.36 10.98 -15.91
CA SER A 628 5.50 9.83 -16.82
C SER A 628 6.96 9.37 -16.85
N ASP A 629 7.19 8.06 -17.01
CA ASP A 629 8.53 7.45 -17.11
C ASP A 629 9.37 8.03 -18.27
N SER A 630 8.72 8.66 -19.24
CA SER A 630 9.35 9.34 -20.38
C SER A 630 10.00 10.68 -20.04
N GLN A 631 9.78 11.24 -18.85
CA GLN A 631 10.34 12.54 -18.46
C GLN A 631 11.64 12.36 -17.67
N VAL A 632 12.72 13.07 -18.06
CA VAL A 632 14.05 13.07 -17.39
C VAL A 632 14.31 14.43 -16.74
N ARG A 633 14.89 14.45 -15.52
CA ARG A 633 14.97 15.68 -14.69
C ARG A 633 16.17 16.51 -15.14
N GLY A 634 15.96 17.82 -15.25
CA GLY A 634 16.99 18.85 -15.35
C GLY A 634 18.12 18.68 -14.32
N SER A 635 19.37 18.59 -14.76
CA SER A 635 20.58 18.67 -13.94
C SER A 635 20.90 20.13 -13.62
N PHE A 636 20.83 20.48 -12.34
CA PHE A 636 21.25 21.81 -11.86
C PHE A 636 22.70 22.13 -12.25
N LYS A 637 23.56 21.11 -12.37
CA LYS A 637 24.97 21.28 -12.79
C LYS A 637 25.07 21.78 -14.24
N LEU A 638 24.32 21.17 -15.16
CA LEU A 638 24.28 21.56 -16.58
C LEU A 638 23.65 22.95 -16.73
N HIS A 639 22.59 23.23 -15.96
CA HIS A 639 21.99 24.55 -15.86
C HIS A 639 23.00 25.64 -15.44
N ALA A 640 23.74 25.41 -14.35
CA ALA A 640 24.72 26.36 -13.83
C ALA A 640 25.95 26.55 -14.75
N GLN A 641 26.27 25.57 -15.59
CA GLN A 641 27.32 25.69 -16.60
C GLN A 641 26.87 26.58 -17.76
N ARG A 642 25.64 26.39 -18.27
CA ARG A 642 25.06 27.24 -19.32
C ARG A 642 24.97 28.70 -18.89
N GLU A 643 24.51 28.96 -17.67
CA GLU A 643 24.41 30.34 -17.14
C GLU A 643 25.77 31.03 -17.01
N ARG A 644 26.79 30.33 -16.51
CA ARG A 644 28.16 30.87 -16.45
C ARG A 644 28.69 31.23 -17.84
N LEU A 645 28.43 30.37 -18.82
CA LEU A 645 28.84 30.61 -20.19
C LEU A 645 28.16 31.86 -20.77
N ILE A 646 26.83 31.95 -20.68
CA ILE A 646 26.08 33.12 -21.18
C ILE A 646 26.57 34.39 -20.49
N ARG A 647 26.63 34.40 -19.15
CA ARG A 647 27.12 35.55 -18.36
C ARG A 647 28.50 36.00 -18.79
N SER A 648 29.44 35.06 -19.00
CA SER A 648 30.81 35.39 -19.39
C SER A 648 30.94 36.15 -20.71
N TYR A 649 30.00 35.98 -21.64
CA TYR A 649 29.94 36.74 -22.90
C TYR A 649 29.18 38.06 -22.74
N THR A 650 28.03 38.05 -22.04
CA THR A 650 27.25 39.27 -21.78
C THR A 650 27.98 40.30 -20.91
N ASP A 651 28.73 39.87 -19.90
CA ASP A 651 29.52 40.77 -19.04
C ASP A 651 30.65 41.46 -19.83
N LYS A 652 31.05 40.88 -20.96
CA LYS A 652 32.02 41.45 -21.92
C LYS A 652 31.35 42.28 -23.02
N GLY A 653 30.03 42.46 -22.98
CA GLY A 653 29.26 43.14 -24.03
C GLY A 653 29.23 42.40 -25.37
N GLN A 654 29.62 41.12 -25.39
CA GLN A 654 29.75 40.32 -26.62
C GLN A 654 28.52 39.44 -26.83
N PRO A 655 28.06 39.25 -28.09
CA PRO A 655 27.03 38.27 -28.38
C PRO A 655 27.55 36.85 -28.15
N VAL A 656 26.72 35.97 -27.57
CA VAL A 656 27.06 34.56 -27.39
C VAL A 656 27.19 33.88 -28.76
N PRO A 657 28.33 33.26 -29.09
CA PRO A 657 28.52 32.59 -30.39
C PRO A 657 27.52 31.45 -30.62
N PHE A 658 27.09 31.28 -31.87
CA PHE A 658 26.05 30.30 -32.24
C PHE A 658 26.42 28.85 -31.89
N HIS A 659 27.68 28.45 -32.12
CA HIS A 659 28.16 27.10 -31.81
C HIS A 659 28.14 26.79 -30.30
N GLU A 660 28.18 27.82 -29.44
CA GLU A 660 28.04 27.63 -27.98
C GLU A 660 26.58 27.43 -27.59
N LEU A 661 25.64 28.03 -28.32
CA LEU A 661 24.19 27.86 -28.11
C LEU A 661 23.68 26.55 -28.72
N GLU A 662 24.29 26.08 -29.81
CA GLU A 662 23.95 24.83 -30.50
C GLU A 662 24.12 23.59 -29.61
N LYS A 663 25.10 23.60 -28.71
CA LYS A 663 25.29 22.56 -27.67
C LYS A 663 24.07 22.41 -26.75
N TRP A 664 23.23 23.44 -26.66
CA TRP A 664 22.03 23.49 -25.84
C TRP A 664 20.76 23.51 -26.69
N HIS A 665 20.87 23.21 -27.99
CA HIS A 665 19.79 23.25 -28.98
C HIS A 665 19.30 21.84 -29.33
N GLY A 666 17.99 21.71 -29.59
CA GLY A 666 17.36 20.44 -29.92
C GLY A 666 17.35 19.41 -28.77
N THR A 667 16.87 18.21 -29.07
CA THR A 667 16.80 17.04 -28.17
C THR A 667 18.16 16.56 -27.61
N ALA A 668 19.26 17.23 -27.99
CA ALA A 668 20.62 16.90 -27.56
C ALA A 668 20.84 17.12 -26.06
N VAL A 669 20.14 18.08 -25.46
CA VAL A 669 20.06 18.20 -24.00
C VAL A 669 18.74 17.61 -23.56
N ARG A 670 18.74 16.34 -23.13
CA ARG A 670 17.58 15.64 -22.52
C ARG A 670 17.09 16.27 -21.20
N ASP A 671 17.57 17.46 -20.89
CA ASP A 671 17.51 18.19 -19.62
C ASP A 671 16.51 19.36 -19.74
N THR A 672 15.36 19.09 -20.37
CA THR A 672 14.36 20.06 -20.84
C THR A 672 13.41 20.58 -19.75
N PHE A 673 13.59 20.16 -18.51
CA PHE A 673 12.77 20.59 -17.39
C PHE A 673 13.63 21.44 -16.46
N GLY A 674 13.15 22.64 -16.09
CA GLY A 674 13.79 23.45 -15.06
C GLY A 674 14.12 22.61 -13.82
N TYR A 675 15.24 22.88 -13.17
CA TYR A 675 15.62 22.14 -11.97
C TYR A 675 14.51 22.28 -10.92
N GLY A 676 13.88 21.18 -10.53
CA GLY A 676 12.86 21.19 -9.48
C GLY A 676 13.48 21.71 -8.19
N LYS A 677 12.79 22.65 -7.50
CA LYS A 677 13.18 23.05 -6.14
C LYS A 677 13.23 21.80 -5.28
N VAL A 678 14.41 21.44 -4.79
CA VAL A 678 14.56 20.32 -3.86
C VAL A 678 13.95 20.75 -2.53
N PRO A 679 12.88 20.10 -2.05
CA PRO A 679 12.32 20.40 -0.74
C PRO A 679 13.35 20.06 0.33
N LEU A 680 13.68 21.01 1.20
CA LEU A 680 14.71 20.76 2.21
C LEU A 680 14.30 19.62 3.15
N ALA A 681 13.02 19.46 3.48
CA ALA A 681 12.55 18.34 4.29
C ALA A 681 12.86 16.97 3.64
N GLY A 682 12.64 16.85 2.32
CA GLY A 682 12.96 15.62 1.58
C GLY A 682 14.47 15.39 1.47
N TYR A 683 15.27 16.45 1.37
CA TYR A 683 16.73 16.35 1.37
C TYR A 683 17.28 15.92 2.76
N ILE A 684 16.75 16.54 3.83
CA ILE A 684 17.07 16.22 5.22
C ILE A 684 16.69 14.77 5.54
N LYS A 685 15.52 14.29 5.09
CA LYS A 685 15.15 12.87 5.24
C LYS A 685 16.21 11.91 4.69
N LYS A 686 16.83 12.25 3.56
CA LYS A 686 17.84 11.41 2.91
C LYS A 686 19.22 11.52 3.55
N ARG A 687 19.62 12.71 4.02
CA ARG A 687 20.97 13.00 4.52
C ARG A 687 21.11 12.99 6.04
N GLY A 688 20.02 13.26 6.74
CA GLY A 688 19.95 13.50 8.18
C GLY A 688 19.40 12.33 8.99
N LYS A 689 19.01 11.21 8.35
CA LYS A 689 18.60 9.99 9.05
C LYS A 689 19.72 9.55 10.00
N GLU A 690 19.36 9.26 11.26
CA GLU A 690 20.29 8.91 12.37
C GLU A 690 21.26 10.01 12.81
N LYS A 691 21.20 11.20 12.21
CA LYS A 691 22.07 12.34 12.55
C LYS A 691 21.33 13.51 13.17
N LEU A 692 20.00 13.45 13.26
CA LEU A 692 19.15 14.48 13.81
C LEU A 692 18.57 13.99 15.14
N ASP A 693 19.05 14.51 16.26
CA ASP A 693 18.67 14.02 17.59
C ASP A 693 17.27 14.50 18.01
N LEU A 694 16.89 15.70 17.55
CA LEU A 694 15.64 16.32 17.95
C LEU A 694 15.04 17.20 16.84
N LEU A 695 13.76 16.97 16.55
CA LEU A 695 12.92 17.87 15.78
C LEU A 695 11.97 18.62 16.70
N LEU A 696 11.97 19.94 16.61
CA LEU A 696 11.00 20.81 17.25
C LEU A 696 10.04 21.36 16.18
N VAL A 697 8.73 21.15 16.36
CA VAL A 697 7.71 21.66 15.44
C VAL A 697 6.88 22.72 16.14
N ASP A 698 6.98 23.96 15.68
CA ASP A 698 6.19 25.08 16.17
C ASP A 698 4.87 25.19 15.39
N GLU A 699 3.78 25.51 16.10
CA GLU A 699 2.41 25.56 15.57
C GLU A 699 2.02 24.27 14.83
N VAL A 700 2.16 23.12 15.50
CA VAL A 700 1.94 21.79 14.89
C VAL A 700 0.56 21.63 14.23
N HIS A 701 -0.45 22.35 14.72
CA HIS A 701 -1.81 22.33 14.16
C HIS A 701 -1.84 22.77 12.68
N GLN A 702 -0.88 23.58 12.21
CA GLN A 702 -0.79 24.00 10.81
C GLN A 702 -0.40 22.86 9.85
N TYR A 703 0.02 21.70 10.37
CA TYR A 703 0.54 20.58 9.59
C TYR A 703 -0.43 19.37 9.51
N LYS A 704 -1.67 19.51 10.02
CA LYS A 704 -2.64 18.40 10.12
C LYS A 704 -3.11 17.84 8.77
N GLY A 705 -3.11 18.65 7.71
CA GLY A 705 -3.61 18.21 6.40
C GLY A 705 -2.79 17.04 5.85
N PHE A 706 -3.38 15.84 5.85
CA PHE A 706 -2.74 14.59 5.39
C PHE A 706 -2.18 14.70 3.96
N ASP A 707 -2.88 15.42 3.09
CA ASP A 707 -2.45 15.68 1.70
C ASP A 707 -1.78 17.04 1.48
N SER A 708 -1.47 17.77 2.56
CA SER A 708 -0.82 19.08 2.45
C SER A 708 0.70 18.94 2.30
N ASP A 709 1.31 19.76 1.43
CA ASP A 709 2.77 19.78 1.27
C ASP A 709 3.50 20.19 2.57
N GLN A 710 2.81 20.89 3.48
CA GLN A 710 3.31 21.19 4.83
C GLN A 710 3.32 19.94 5.72
N GLY A 711 2.23 19.16 5.74
CA GLY A 711 2.15 17.88 6.45
C GLY A 711 3.23 16.90 6.00
N TYR A 712 3.44 16.76 4.68
CA TYR A 712 4.53 15.93 4.14
C TYR A 712 5.92 16.40 4.57
N ALA A 713 6.15 17.73 4.59
CA ALA A 713 7.44 18.27 5.03
C ALA A 713 7.71 17.96 6.50
N MET A 714 6.70 18.13 7.37
CA MET A 714 6.80 17.77 8.78
C MET A 714 7.03 16.26 8.97
N HIS A 715 6.30 15.42 8.23
CA HIS A 715 6.47 13.97 8.26
C HIS A 715 7.88 13.52 7.84
N TYR A 716 8.44 14.10 6.77
CA TYR A 716 9.81 13.78 6.34
C TYR A 716 10.88 14.18 7.35
N LEU A 717 10.70 15.32 8.02
CA LEU A 717 11.59 15.74 9.10
C LEU A 717 11.44 14.82 10.31
N ALA A 718 10.22 14.43 10.67
CA ALA A 718 9.95 13.52 11.79
C ALA A 718 10.60 12.15 11.56
N GLN A 719 10.56 11.62 10.33
CA GLN A 719 11.25 10.37 9.96
C GLN A 719 12.78 10.47 9.99
N ALA A 720 13.34 11.68 9.89
CA ALA A 720 14.77 11.90 9.96
C ALA A 720 15.27 12.01 11.42
N ALA A 721 14.41 12.50 12.31
CA ALA A 721 14.75 12.79 13.71
C ALA A 721 14.61 11.55 14.60
N GLU A 722 15.48 11.44 15.59
CA GLU A 722 15.37 10.43 16.64
C GLU A 722 14.16 10.70 17.54
N LYS A 723 13.96 11.97 17.94
CA LYS A 723 12.81 12.42 18.74
C LYS A 723 12.12 13.64 18.14
N VAL A 724 10.82 13.78 18.44
CA VAL A 724 9.99 14.89 17.96
C VAL A 724 9.26 15.56 19.12
N VAL A 725 9.36 16.88 19.24
CA VAL A 725 8.55 17.66 20.17
C VAL A 725 7.74 18.69 19.39
N ALA A 726 6.42 18.57 19.48
CA ALA A 726 5.49 19.48 18.87
C ALA A 726 4.98 20.51 19.88
N LEU A 727 4.84 21.75 19.43
CA LEU A 727 4.40 22.88 20.24
C LEU A 727 3.18 23.50 19.58
N THR A 728 2.16 23.83 20.37
CA THR A 728 0.97 24.50 19.83
C THR A 728 0.22 25.27 20.89
N GLY A 729 -0.50 26.31 20.47
CA GLY A 729 -1.53 26.97 21.28
C GLY A 729 -2.80 26.12 21.43
N THR A 730 -3.08 25.26 20.46
CA THR A 730 -4.33 24.49 20.37
C THR A 730 -4.09 23.14 19.67
N ILE A 731 -4.78 22.09 20.11
CA ILE A 731 -4.85 20.80 19.39
C ILE A 731 -5.98 20.82 18.34
N TYR A 732 -6.93 21.74 18.48
CA TYR A 732 -7.98 21.97 17.49
C TYR A 732 -7.43 22.76 16.30
N GLY A 733 -7.37 22.09 15.17
CA GLY A 733 -6.98 22.58 13.83
C GLY A 733 -7.28 21.50 12.82
#